data_AF-A3VLS4-F1
#
_entry.id   AF-A3VLS4-F1
#
_cell.length_a   1.000
_cell.length_b   1.000
_cell.length_c   1.000
_cell.angle_alpha   90.00
_cell.angle_beta   90.00
_cell.angle_gamma   90.00
#
_symmetry.space_group_name_H-M   'P 1'
#
loop_
_entity.id
_entity.type
_entity.pdbx_description
1 polymer ?
#
loop_
_entity_poly.entity_id
_entity_poly.type
_entity_poly.pdbx_seq_one_letter_code
_entity_poly.pdbx_strand_id
1 'polypeptide(L)'
;MTPYDRITAAATEPPSSRRLYVYSGGFLRERRVRRILKLAGWDIRFGLPRAEDTVAVWGVSPTAHRGDGIAKRRGATLMRVEDPFLRSVGLGRDGEPPLGLLLDRSGVHFDPAVPSDLERMLADAPLDDYALLSRARDAVDRIRHAHLSKYNGFDPKAPVPRAPYVLVIDQTRDDAAVLASKATPQTFREMLVIAQEENPGLRIVIKSHPDSTAGHRPGYYGPEHAGGKVTLLTDPVSPWALMEGAVAVYTVSSGMGFEAIFAGHKPRVFGQPFYAGWGLTKDENPVPRRERQLTRAQLFAAAMLEYPTWYDPYRDRLCEIEDVIGTLEARARAMREDGPGYVAAGMRLWKRKPLSQFYGSGAGVIFEDGPKAEAKAAKTGRPMMVWAGKADTLTAPAIRIEDGFIRSRGLGAKLTPPLSLVRDDLGIYYDPNAESRLERLVSAAETLAPGPLHRAEALMHRLTASGISKYNLDRAAPVDLPPGHRILVPGQVEDDASVRLGTREVTHNRGLLRGVRAANPEAVIIYKPHPDVEAGLRDGDMPLDEAARHADVVATETDAVALIEAVDEVWTMTSTLGFEALIRGKTVSCLGAPFYAGWGLTRDLGTIPDRRRARPSLAGLVHAILIDYPRYHDPVTNTPCPVEVILDRIEAQETGPGSPSLRLVSKLQGLLAPYTTFWR
;
A
#
# COMPACT_ATOMS: atom_id res chain seq x y z
N MET A 1 -8.11 -24.65 -10.56
CA MET A 1 -8.31 -24.82 -9.10
C MET A 1 -7.35 -23.87 -8.42
N THR A 2 -7.89 -22.76 -7.89
CA THR A 2 -7.14 -21.77 -7.10
C THR A 2 -6.76 -22.35 -5.73
N PRO A 3 -5.98 -21.66 -4.88
CA PRO A 3 -5.70 -22.12 -3.51
C PRO A 3 -6.98 -22.11 -2.69
N TYR A 4 -7.93 -21.25 -3.04
CA TYR A 4 -9.27 -21.25 -2.50
C TYR A 4 -10.00 -22.56 -2.82
N ASP A 5 -9.86 -23.10 -4.04
CA ASP A 5 -10.41 -24.41 -4.37
C ASP A 5 -9.69 -25.55 -3.65
N ARG A 6 -8.39 -25.40 -3.32
CA ARG A 6 -7.65 -26.38 -2.47
C ARG A 6 -7.97 -26.25 -0.98
N ILE A 7 -8.28 -25.06 -0.46
CA ILE A 7 -8.78 -24.83 0.90
C ILE A 7 -10.20 -25.40 1.01
N THR A 8 -11.00 -25.26 -0.04
CA THR A 8 -12.35 -25.84 -0.15
C THR A 8 -12.29 -27.36 -0.31
N ALA A 9 -11.37 -27.90 -1.12
CA ALA A 9 -11.11 -29.34 -1.21
C ALA A 9 -10.54 -29.89 0.11
N ALA A 10 -9.67 -29.16 0.79
CA ALA A 10 -9.26 -29.51 2.14
C ALA A 10 -10.46 -29.47 3.10
N ALA A 11 -11.45 -28.58 2.90
CA ALA A 11 -12.67 -28.53 3.69
C ALA A 11 -13.64 -29.68 3.41
N THR A 12 -13.41 -30.43 2.33
CA THR A 12 -14.08 -31.70 2.05
C THR A 12 -13.35 -32.92 2.63
N GLU A 13 -12.13 -32.77 3.17
CA GLU A 13 -11.50 -33.85 3.95
C GLU A 13 -12.24 -34.03 5.29
N PRO A 14 -12.48 -35.28 5.74
CA PRO A 14 -13.21 -35.54 6.97
C PRO A 14 -12.53 -34.86 8.17
N PRO A 15 -13.28 -34.35 9.18
CA PRO A 15 -12.74 -33.59 10.30
C PRO A 15 -11.57 -34.25 11.07
N SER A 16 -11.43 -35.58 10.97
CA SER A 16 -10.34 -36.35 11.59
C SER A 16 -8.98 -36.21 10.91
N SER A 17 -8.88 -35.82 9.62
CA SER A 17 -7.59 -35.68 8.91
C SER A 17 -6.85 -34.38 9.20
N ARG A 18 -7.53 -33.40 9.82
CA ARG A 18 -7.01 -32.04 10.04
C ARG A 18 -6.34 -31.83 11.40
N ARG A 19 -6.07 -32.92 12.12
CA ARG A 19 -5.26 -32.87 13.35
C ARG A 19 -3.80 -32.67 12.97
N LEU A 20 -3.21 -31.59 13.49
CA LEU A 20 -1.85 -31.18 13.20
C LEU A 20 -0.97 -31.32 14.46
N TYR A 21 -0.19 -32.38 14.53
CA TYR A 21 0.71 -32.64 15.65
C TYR A 21 2.01 -31.84 15.49
N VAL A 22 2.39 -31.10 16.55
CA VAL A 22 3.60 -30.26 16.55
C VAL A 22 4.56 -30.67 17.65
N TYR A 23 5.86 -30.59 17.35
CA TYR A 23 6.96 -30.96 18.27
C TYR A 23 7.99 -29.85 18.49
N SER A 24 7.66 -28.63 18.05
CA SER A 24 8.46 -27.42 18.29
C SER A 24 7.61 -26.33 18.94
N GLY A 25 8.21 -25.57 19.85
CA GLY A 25 7.52 -24.51 20.59
C GLY A 25 7.13 -23.30 19.74
N GLY A 26 7.75 -23.11 18.56
CA GLY A 26 7.48 -22.00 17.64
C GLY A 26 6.01 -21.95 17.22
N PHE A 27 5.44 -23.10 16.85
CA PHE A 27 4.02 -23.25 16.52
C PHE A 27 3.07 -22.88 17.66
N LEU A 28 3.55 -22.79 18.91
CA LEU A 28 2.72 -22.44 20.06
C LEU A 28 2.84 -20.96 20.45
N ARG A 29 4.06 -20.42 20.35
CA ARG A 29 4.42 -19.06 20.77
C ARG A 29 4.00 -18.02 19.73
N GLU A 30 4.07 -18.36 18.44
CA GLU A 30 3.75 -17.43 17.36
C GLU A 30 2.25 -17.35 17.10
N ARG A 31 1.61 -16.32 17.68
CA ARG A 31 0.16 -16.10 17.59
C ARG A 31 -0.34 -16.05 16.14
N ARG A 32 0.41 -15.41 15.24
CA ARG A 32 0.02 -15.29 13.82
C ARG A 32 0.09 -16.62 13.09
N VAL A 33 1.19 -17.36 13.22
CA VAL A 33 1.34 -18.71 12.64
C VAL A 33 0.17 -19.62 13.06
N ARG A 34 -0.16 -19.64 14.35
CA ARG A 34 -1.32 -20.38 14.87
C ARG A 34 -2.64 -19.94 14.25
N ARG A 35 -2.83 -18.63 14.08
CA ARG A 35 -4.06 -18.09 13.51
C ARG A 35 -4.21 -18.49 12.06
N ILE A 36 -3.14 -18.42 11.27
CA ILE A 36 -3.12 -18.85 9.86
C ILE A 36 -3.44 -20.34 9.76
N LEU A 37 -2.76 -21.20 10.54
CA LEU A 37 -3.03 -22.63 10.55
C LEU A 37 -4.49 -22.94 10.91
N LYS A 38 -5.03 -22.29 11.94
CA LYS A 38 -6.44 -22.44 12.34
C LYS A 38 -7.41 -22.02 11.23
N LEU A 39 -7.15 -20.89 10.57
CA LEU A 39 -7.98 -20.40 9.47
C LEU A 39 -7.89 -21.31 8.23
N ALA A 40 -6.74 -21.96 8.01
CA ALA A 40 -6.56 -22.99 6.99
C ALA A 40 -7.20 -24.35 7.38
N GLY A 41 -7.89 -24.42 8.53
CA GLY A 41 -8.61 -25.60 9.00
C GLY A 41 -7.76 -26.56 9.84
N TRP A 42 -6.50 -26.26 10.11
CA TRP A 42 -5.64 -27.11 10.92
C TRP A 42 -5.86 -26.92 12.41
N ASP A 43 -5.98 -28.04 13.13
CA ASP A 43 -6.16 -28.06 14.56
C ASP A 43 -4.90 -28.59 15.25
N ILE A 44 -4.21 -27.71 15.99
CA ILE A 44 -2.92 -28.03 16.60
C ILE A 44 -3.12 -28.98 17.78
N ARG A 45 -2.50 -30.16 17.71
CA ARG A 45 -2.59 -31.23 18.71
C ARG A 45 -1.23 -31.58 19.32
N PHE A 46 -1.30 -32.18 20.51
CA PHE A 46 -0.17 -32.76 21.22
C PHE A 46 -0.35 -34.27 21.37
N GLY A 47 0.74 -34.97 21.62
CA GLY A 47 0.75 -36.42 21.83
C GLY A 47 1.29 -37.16 20.63
N LEU A 48 0.70 -38.32 20.33
CA LEU A 48 1.12 -39.20 19.25
C LEU A 48 0.09 -39.18 18.11
N PRO A 49 0.51 -38.94 16.86
CA PRO A 49 -0.38 -38.99 15.70
C PRO A 49 -0.72 -40.43 15.35
N ARG A 50 -1.86 -40.61 14.70
CA ARG A 50 -2.23 -41.81 13.94
C ARG A 50 -1.78 -41.68 12.49
N ALA A 51 -1.95 -42.74 11.70
CA ALA A 51 -1.51 -42.75 10.30
C ALA A 51 -2.29 -41.75 9.42
N GLU A 52 -3.56 -41.50 9.75
CA GLU A 52 -4.41 -40.51 9.08
C GLU A 52 -4.13 -39.05 9.47
N ASP A 53 -3.26 -38.81 10.46
CA ASP A 53 -2.96 -37.47 10.97
C ASP A 53 -1.79 -36.80 10.24
N THR A 54 -1.64 -35.50 10.46
CA THR A 54 -0.52 -34.71 9.93
C THR A 54 0.43 -34.28 11.06
N VAL A 55 1.73 -34.33 10.81
CA VAL A 55 2.78 -33.78 11.68
C VAL A 55 3.36 -32.54 11.02
N ALA A 56 3.36 -31.40 11.73
CA ALA A 56 4.01 -30.17 11.25
C ALA A 56 5.44 -30.04 11.77
N VAL A 57 6.34 -29.66 10.88
CA VAL A 57 7.71 -29.22 11.19
C VAL A 57 7.99 -27.90 10.50
N TRP A 58 8.85 -27.06 11.10
CA TRP A 58 9.30 -25.83 10.45
C TRP A 58 10.50 -26.15 9.55
N GLY A 59 10.32 -26.05 8.24
CA GLY A 59 11.31 -26.34 7.21
C GLY A 59 12.15 -27.58 7.51
N VAL A 60 13.47 -27.39 7.49
CA VAL A 60 14.48 -28.36 7.96
C VAL A 60 15.21 -27.82 9.20
N SER A 61 14.46 -27.16 10.11
CA SER A 61 15.02 -26.60 11.35
C SER A 61 15.76 -27.65 12.19
N PRO A 62 16.68 -27.24 13.10
CA PRO A 62 17.39 -28.18 13.96
C PRO A 62 16.49 -29.09 14.81
N THR A 63 15.24 -28.67 15.05
CA THR A 63 14.22 -29.46 15.77
C THR A 63 13.33 -30.31 14.89
N ALA A 64 13.39 -30.16 13.55
CA ALA A 64 12.52 -30.86 12.60
C ALA A 64 12.64 -32.39 12.70
N HIS A 65 13.85 -32.90 12.98
CA HIS A 65 14.13 -34.33 13.15
C HIS A 65 13.20 -35.04 14.15
N ARG A 66 12.68 -34.32 15.16
CA ARG A 66 11.71 -34.85 16.14
C ARG A 66 10.38 -35.18 15.46
N GLY A 67 9.86 -34.24 14.68
CA GLY A 67 8.63 -34.42 13.92
C GLY A 67 8.81 -35.44 12.80
N ASP A 68 9.92 -35.36 12.05
CA ASP A 68 10.25 -36.32 10.98
C ASP A 68 10.25 -37.75 11.51
N GLY A 69 10.96 -37.98 12.62
CA GLY A 69 11.06 -39.28 13.24
C GLY A 69 9.72 -39.79 13.80
N ILE A 70 8.83 -38.92 14.24
CA ILE A 70 7.49 -39.31 14.70
C ILE A 70 6.57 -39.61 13.53
N ALA A 71 6.54 -38.75 12.51
CA ALA A 71 5.74 -38.96 11.30
C ALA A 71 6.08 -40.32 10.67
N LYS A 72 7.38 -40.59 10.48
CA LYS A 72 7.87 -41.87 9.94
C LYS A 72 7.46 -43.07 10.80
N ARG A 73 7.62 -42.99 12.12
CA ARG A 73 7.28 -44.11 13.03
C ARG A 73 5.78 -44.39 13.11
N ARG A 74 4.94 -43.39 12.85
CA ARG A 74 3.48 -43.49 12.96
C ARG A 74 2.78 -43.65 11.62
N GLY A 75 3.52 -43.56 10.50
CA GLY A 75 2.94 -43.55 9.16
C GLY A 75 2.08 -42.31 8.90
N ALA A 76 2.29 -41.22 9.65
CA ALA A 76 1.55 -39.98 9.53
C ALA A 76 2.10 -39.11 8.39
N THR A 77 1.25 -38.25 7.81
CA THR A 77 1.67 -37.30 6.77
C THR A 77 2.57 -36.23 7.39
N LEU A 78 3.68 -35.88 6.73
CA LEU A 78 4.56 -34.81 7.17
C LEU A 78 4.25 -33.52 6.39
N MET A 79 3.99 -32.42 7.09
CA MET A 79 3.85 -31.09 6.52
C MET A 79 5.01 -30.20 6.95
N ARG A 80 5.73 -29.64 5.98
CA ARG A 80 6.76 -28.62 6.20
C ARG A 80 6.14 -27.25 6.07
N VAL A 81 6.26 -26.48 7.15
CA VAL A 81 5.82 -25.09 7.22
C VAL A 81 7.01 -24.18 7.04
N GLU A 82 6.90 -23.18 6.18
CA GLU A 82 7.93 -22.17 5.95
C GLU A 82 7.36 -20.76 5.84
N ASP A 83 8.24 -19.78 5.97
CA ASP A 83 7.92 -18.39 5.67
C ASP A 83 7.61 -18.21 4.16
N PRO A 84 6.61 -17.37 3.81
CA PRO A 84 6.30 -17.07 2.42
C PRO A 84 7.38 -16.19 1.77
N PHE A 85 7.37 -16.14 0.44
CA PHE A 85 8.32 -15.35 -0.35
C PHE A 85 8.12 -13.83 -0.19
N LEU A 86 6.91 -13.38 0.16
CA LEU A 86 6.58 -12.01 0.54
C LEU A 86 6.13 -12.01 2.00
N ARG A 87 7.02 -11.67 2.94
CA ARG A 87 6.82 -12.04 4.35
C ARG A 87 6.29 -10.90 5.21
N SER A 88 7.05 -9.81 5.29
CA SER A 88 6.84 -8.77 6.31
C SER A 88 7.65 -7.50 6.04
N VAL A 89 7.46 -6.46 6.86
CA VAL A 89 8.31 -5.26 6.81
C VAL A 89 9.68 -5.55 7.43
N GLY A 90 9.74 -5.86 8.72
CA GLY A 90 10.95 -6.26 9.42
C GLY A 90 11.32 -7.74 9.23
N LEU A 91 12.46 -8.15 9.79
CA LEU A 91 12.93 -9.53 9.74
C LEU A 91 12.14 -10.43 10.70
N GLY A 92 12.02 -11.71 10.35
CA GLY A 92 11.36 -12.68 11.24
C GLY A 92 12.09 -12.90 12.56
N ARG A 93 13.42 -12.82 12.54
CA ARG A 93 14.25 -12.94 13.75
C ARG A 93 14.08 -11.78 14.73
N ASP A 94 13.60 -10.64 14.24
CA ASP A 94 13.27 -9.47 15.09
C ASP A 94 11.85 -9.58 15.67
N GLY A 95 11.15 -10.70 15.45
CA GLY A 95 9.82 -10.98 15.98
C GLY A 95 8.67 -10.47 15.12
N GLU A 96 8.95 -9.94 13.93
CA GLU A 96 7.91 -9.48 13.00
C GLU A 96 7.11 -10.69 12.47
N PRO A 97 5.77 -10.71 12.65
CA PRO A 97 4.97 -11.86 12.26
C PRO A 97 4.76 -11.93 10.73
N PRO A 98 4.68 -13.15 10.15
CA PRO A 98 4.50 -13.30 8.71
C PRO A 98 3.08 -12.98 8.26
N LEU A 99 2.91 -12.59 6.99
CA LEU A 99 1.62 -12.35 6.33
C LEU A 99 1.10 -13.55 5.52
N GLY A 100 1.71 -14.72 5.71
CA GLY A 100 1.30 -15.97 5.09
C GLY A 100 2.17 -17.12 5.57
N LEU A 101 1.93 -18.32 5.05
CA LEU A 101 2.74 -19.52 5.28
C LEU A 101 2.83 -20.36 4.01
N LEU A 102 3.95 -21.04 3.82
CA LEU A 102 4.07 -22.13 2.85
C LEU A 102 3.76 -23.44 3.59
N LEU A 103 2.74 -24.17 3.14
CA LEU A 103 2.29 -25.42 3.75
C LEU A 103 2.51 -26.58 2.78
N ASP A 104 3.68 -27.22 2.84
CA ASP A 104 4.09 -28.26 1.89
C ASP A 104 3.94 -29.66 2.50
N ARG A 105 3.13 -30.52 1.89
CA ARG A 105 2.87 -31.89 2.40
C ARG A 105 3.73 -32.97 1.76
N SER A 106 4.58 -32.62 0.81
CA SER A 106 5.32 -33.61 0.02
C SER A 106 6.83 -33.43 0.06
N GLY A 107 7.29 -32.21 0.32
CA GLY A 107 8.71 -31.89 0.41
C GLY A 107 8.89 -30.56 1.12
N VAL A 108 9.80 -29.75 0.60
CA VAL A 108 9.92 -28.32 0.88
C VAL A 108 10.48 -27.65 -0.37
N HIS A 109 9.97 -26.47 -0.70
CA HIS A 109 10.28 -25.78 -1.96
C HIS A 109 11.77 -25.68 -2.33
N PHE A 110 12.66 -25.50 -1.34
CA PHE A 110 14.10 -25.35 -1.58
C PHE A 110 14.88 -26.66 -1.66
N ASP A 111 14.27 -27.83 -1.39
CA ASP A 111 14.97 -29.13 -1.43
C ASP A 111 14.83 -29.78 -2.81
N PRO A 112 15.90 -29.84 -3.62
CA PRO A 112 15.86 -30.43 -4.95
C PRO A 112 15.91 -31.97 -4.91
N ALA A 113 16.13 -32.61 -3.76
CA ALA A 113 16.22 -34.07 -3.68
C ALA A 113 14.84 -34.75 -3.83
N VAL A 114 13.76 -34.07 -3.46
CA VAL A 114 12.39 -34.58 -3.50
C VAL A 114 11.41 -33.55 -4.08
N PRO A 115 10.40 -33.95 -4.87
CA PRO A 115 9.41 -33.01 -5.38
C PRO A 115 8.56 -32.37 -4.28
N SER A 116 8.63 -31.04 -4.20
CA SER A 116 7.75 -30.20 -3.36
C SER A 116 6.34 -30.05 -3.94
N ASP A 117 5.38 -29.60 -3.13
CA ASP A 117 4.06 -29.19 -3.63
C ASP A 117 4.17 -28.09 -4.69
N LEU A 118 5.08 -27.15 -4.50
CA LEU A 118 5.38 -26.11 -5.49
C LEU A 118 5.97 -26.69 -6.78
N GLU A 119 6.93 -27.63 -6.69
CA GLU A 119 7.52 -28.24 -7.88
C GLU A 119 6.48 -29.00 -8.70
N ARG A 120 5.57 -29.74 -8.06
CA ARG A 120 4.44 -30.37 -8.76
C ARG A 120 3.49 -29.36 -9.39
N MET A 121 3.19 -28.24 -8.72
CA MET A 121 2.39 -27.16 -9.34
C MET A 121 3.08 -26.61 -10.60
N LEU A 122 4.38 -26.34 -10.52
CA LEU A 122 5.16 -25.82 -11.64
C LEU A 122 5.24 -26.82 -12.79
N ALA A 123 5.40 -28.12 -12.49
CA ALA A 123 5.44 -29.18 -13.50
C ALA A 123 4.07 -29.39 -14.18
N ASP A 124 3.00 -29.53 -13.39
CA ASP A 124 1.79 -30.21 -13.87
C ASP A 124 0.54 -29.31 -13.94
N ALA A 125 0.53 -28.15 -13.26
CA ALA A 125 -0.68 -27.31 -13.21
C ALA A 125 -0.97 -26.63 -14.56
N PRO A 126 -2.26 -26.48 -14.93
CA PRO A 126 -2.69 -25.70 -16.10
C PRO A 126 -2.54 -24.20 -15.79
N LEU A 127 -1.37 -23.65 -16.14
CA LEU A 127 -0.98 -22.26 -15.90
C LEU A 127 -1.17 -21.42 -17.18
N ASP A 128 -2.29 -21.56 -17.86
CA ASP A 128 -2.63 -20.91 -19.13
C ASP A 128 -3.90 -20.04 -19.06
N ASP A 129 -4.58 -20.03 -17.91
CA ASP A 129 -5.73 -19.17 -17.65
C ASP A 129 -5.36 -17.68 -17.73
N TYR A 130 -6.05 -16.94 -18.61
CA TYR A 130 -5.75 -15.53 -18.87
C TYR A 130 -5.94 -14.66 -17.62
N ALA A 131 -6.98 -14.91 -16.81
CA ALA A 131 -7.26 -14.11 -15.63
C ALA A 131 -6.18 -14.31 -14.55
N LEU A 132 -5.75 -15.55 -14.31
CA LEU A 132 -4.64 -15.88 -13.42
C LEU A 132 -3.32 -15.21 -13.87
N LEU A 133 -3.00 -15.31 -15.17
CA LEU A 133 -1.78 -14.70 -15.70
C LEU A 133 -1.83 -13.17 -15.72
N SER A 134 -3.02 -12.57 -15.87
CA SER A 134 -3.21 -11.12 -15.71
C SER A 134 -2.96 -10.69 -14.27
N ARG A 135 -3.58 -11.37 -13.29
CA ARG A 135 -3.33 -11.13 -11.86
C ARG A 135 -1.85 -11.25 -11.50
N ALA A 136 -1.17 -12.24 -12.06
CA ALA A 136 0.27 -12.42 -11.83
C ALA A 136 1.09 -11.22 -12.31
N ARG A 137 0.79 -10.67 -13.50
CA ARG A 137 1.45 -9.47 -14.02
C ARG A 137 1.14 -8.24 -13.17
N ASP A 138 -0.12 -8.05 -12.82
CA ASP A 138 -0.56 -6.91 -12.01
C ASP A 138 0.10 -6.91 -10.62
N ALA A 139 0.21 -8.09 -9.99
CA ALA A 139 0.91 -8.25 -8.72
C ALA A 139 2.41 -7.94 -8.83
N VAL A 140 3.08 -8.39 -9.90
CA VAL A 140 4.49 -8.06 -10.16
C VAL A 140 4.68 -6.55 -10.34
N ASP A 141 3.81 -5.90 -11.13
CA ASP A 141 3.86 -4.45 -11.36
C ASP A 141 3.72 -3.67 -10.05
N ARG A 142 2.76 -4.06 -9.19
CA ARG A 142 2.57 -3.44 -7.87
C ARG A 142 3.76 -3.66 -6.93
N ILE A 143 4.29 -4.88 -6.86
CA ILE A 143 5.48 -5.21 -6.06
C ILE A 143 6.67 -4.36 -6.51
N ARG A 144 6.88 -4.22 -7.83
CA ARG A 144 7.94 -3.37 -8.39
C ARG A 144 7.73 -1.90 -8.05
N HIS A 145 6.54 -1.36 -8.32
CA HIS A 145 6.19 0.04 -8.06
C HIS A 145 6.42 0.43 -6.59
N ALA A 146 6.03 -0.43 -5.65
CA ALA A 146 6.19 -0.19 -4.22
C ALA A 146 7.58 -0.57 -3.65
N HIS A 147 8.48 -1.07 -4.50
CA HIS A 147 9.77 -1.65 -4.13
C HIS A 147 9.61 -2.69 -3.00
N LEU A 148 8.75 -3.69 -3.19
CA LEU A 148 8.53 -4.75 -2.22
C LEU A 148 9.45 -5.97 -2.46
N SER A 149 9.87 -6.64 -1.40
CA SER A 149 10.69 -7.85 -1.38
C SER A 149 10.27 -8.73 -0.19
N LYS A 150 10.92 -9.87 0.06
CA LYS A 150 10.62 -10.72 1.22
C LYS A 150 10.57 -9.93 2.53
N TYR A 151 11.53 -9.03 2.71
CA TYR A 151 11.60 -8.07 3.81
C TYR A 151 11.66 -6.66 3.25
N ASN A 152 10.99 -5.70 3.88
CA ASN A 152 10.75 -4.36 3.31
C ASN A 152 11.36 -3.23 4.17
N GLY A 153 12.30 -3.60 5.06
CA GLY A 153 13.04 -2.74 5.98
C GLY A 153 14.17 -1.92 5.33
N PHE A 154 13.90 -1.28 4.18
CA PHE A 154 14.88 -0.47 3.44
C PHE A 154 14.25 0.80 2.88
N ASP A 155 15.09 1.79 2.56
CA ASP A 155 14.69 3.00 1.85
C ASP A 155 14.95 2.83 0.33
N PRO A 156 13.91 2.92 -0.53
CA PRO A 156 14.07 2.91 -1.99
C PRO A 156 14.95 4.03 -2.55
N LYS A 157 15.13 5.13 -1.80
CA LYS A 157 15.98 6.26 -2.19
C LYS A 157 17.42 6.12 -1.69
N ALA A 158 17.73 5.08 -0.93
CA ALA A 158 19.10 4.83 -0.48
C ALA A 158 20.03 4.69 -1.70
N PRO A 159 21.24 5.27 -1.66
CA PRO A 159 22.16 5.24 -2.79
C PRO A 159 22.58 3.81 -3.10
N VAL A 160 22.48 3.43 -4.37
CA VAL A 160 23.04 2.18 -4.90
C VAL A 160 24.37 2.45 -5.60
N PRO A 161 25.24 1.44 -5.76
CA PRO A 161 26.46 1.59 -6.55
C PRO A 161 26.17 2.14 -7.95
N ARG A 162 27.06 3.00 -8.47
CA ARG A 162 26.93 3.55 -9.82
C ARG A 162 26.82 2.41 -10.84
N ALA A 163 25.83 2.40 -11.73
CA ALA A 163 25.74 1.44 -12.84
C ALA A 163 26.81 1.70 -13.92
N PRO A 164 27.20 0.71 -14.75
CA PRO A 164 26.82 -0.71 -14.67
C PRO A 164 27.72 -1.51 -13.69
N TYR A 165 27.18 -2.62 -13.20
CA TYR A 165 27.90 -3.62 -12.39
C TYR A 165 27.26 -5.01 -12.51
N VAL A 166 27.98 -6.04 -12.07
CA VAL A 166 27.45 -7.40 -11.86
C VAL A 166 27.06 -7.54 -10.39
N LEU A 167 25.89 -8.12 -10.14
CA LEU A 167 25.41 -8.37 -8.79
C LEU A 167 25.66 -9.83 -8.40
N VAL A 168 26.36 -10.05 -7.29
CA VAL A 168 26.57 -11.36 -6.67
C VAL A 168 25.80 -11.39 -5.35
N ILE A 169 24.85 -12.29 -5.21
CA ILE A 169 23.96 -12.35 -4.04
C ILE A 169 24.58 -13.29 -2.99
N ASP A 170 24.86 -12.75 -1.80
CA ASP A 170 25.27 -13.52 -0.62
C ASP A 170 24.04 -14.16 0.07
N GLN A 171 24.29 -15.15 0.93
CA GLN A 171 23.29 -15.80 1.77
C GLN A 171 23.83 -16.01 3.19
N THR A 172 22.94 -16.22 4.15
CA THR A 172 23.38 -16.60 5.51
C THR A 172 24.07 -17.96 5.47
N ARG A 173 25.14 -18.10 6.24
CA ARG A 173 25.87 -19.37 6.38
C ARG A 173 24.95 -20.47 6.91
N ASP A 174 25.10 -21.65 6.32
CA ASP A 174 24.33 -22.86 6.64
C ASP A 174 22.81 -22.66 6.49
N ASP A 175 22.40 -21.77 5.57
CA ASP A 175 21.03 -21.66 5.09
C ASP A 175 20.55 -23.04 4.57
N ALA A 176 19.34 -23.42 4.96
CA ALA A 176 18.72 -24.67 4.55
C ALA A 176 18.69 -24.85 3.03
N ALA A 177 18.42 -23.78 2.27
CA ALA A 177 18.37 -23.84 0.81
C ALA A 177 19.76 -24.08 0.19
N VAL A 178 20.81 -23.55 0.83
CA VAL A 178 22.21 -23.77 0.41
C VAL A 178 22.62 -25.21 0.67
N LEU A 179 22.34 -25.72 1.88
CA LEU A 179 22.65 -27.10 2.25
C LEU A 179 21.89 -28.11 1.39
N ALA A 180 20.61 -27.86 1.12
CA ALA A 180 19.80 -28.74 0.27
C ALA A 180 20.28 -28.75 -1.19
N SER A 181 20.83 -27.64 -1.68
CA SER A 181 21.50 -27.56 -2.98
C SER A 181 22.88 -28.25 -3.00
N LYS A 182 23.34 -28.82 -1.87
CA LYS A 182 24.70 -29.36 -1.68
C LYS A 182 25.81 -28.35 -1.95
N ALA A 183 25.50 -27.06 -1.85
CA ALA A 183 26.46 -25.99 -2.05
C ALA A 183 27.32 -25.81 -0.79
N THR A 184 28.58 -25.40 -1.00
CA THR A 184 29.58 -25.24 0.06
C THR A 184 30.18 -23.84 0.01
N PRO A 185 30.99 -23.39 1.00
CA PRO A 185 31.74 -22.15 0.87
C PRO A 185 32.58 -22.06 -0.42
N GLN A 186 33.02 -23.21 -0.95
CA GLN A 186 33.76 -23.25 -2.20
C GLN A 186 32.88 -22.89 -3.40
N THR A 187 31.61 -23.32 -3.42
CA THR A 187 30.63 -22.93 -4.45
C THR A 187 30.43 -21.41 -4.52
N PHE A 188 30.42 -20.72 -3.37
CA PHE A 188 30.36 -19.26 -3.35
C PHE A 188 31.64 -18.63 -3.91
N ARG A 189 32.82 -19.15 -3.58
CA ARG A 189 34.07 -18.63 -4.16
C ARG A 189 34.12 -18.82 -5.67
N GLU A 190 33.73 -19.99 -6.15
CA GLU A 190 33.62 -20.31 -7.58
C GLU A 190 32.64 -19.38 -8.29
N MET A 191 31.45 -19.18 -7.73
CA MET A 191 30.47 -18.21 -8.25
C MET A 191 31.06 -16.81 -8.39
N LEU A 192 31.83 -16.34 -7.41
CA LEU A 192 32.46 -15.01 -7.45
C LEU A 192 33.58 -14.93 -8.52
N VAL A 193 34.37 -15.99 -8.68
CA VAL A 193 35.40 -16.08 -9.72
C VAL A 193 34.75 -16.07 -11.10
N ILE A 194 33.75 -16.93 -11.34
CA ILE A 194 33.04 -17.02 -12.61
C ILE A 194 32.33 -15.71 -12.95
N ALA A 195 31.74 -15.04 -11.95
CA ALA A 195 31.15 -13.71 -12.17
C ALA A 195 32.17 -12.68 -12.69
N GLN A 196 33.43 -12.76 -12.26
CA GLN A 196 34.51 -11.88 -12.74
C GLN A 196 34.99 -12.29 -14.15
N GLU A 197 35.12 -13.59 -14.40
CA GLU A 197 35.58 -14.13 -15.69
C GLU A 197 34.57 -13.91 -16.82
N GLU A 198 33.28 -14.15 -16.56
CA GLU A 198 32.20 -13.96 -17.53
C GLU A 198 31.92 -12.47 -17.82
N ASN A 199 32.39 -11.56 -16.97
CA ASN A 199 32.12 -10.11 -17.06
C ASN A 199 33.40 -9.26 -16.95
N PRO A 200 34.37 -9.45 -17.87
CA PRO A 200 35.66 -8.76 -17.78
C PRO A 200 35.46 -7.25 -17.86
N GLY A 201 36.17 -6.52 -17.00
CA GLY A 201 36.14 -5.06 -17.00
C GLY A 201 35.12 -4.44 -16.05
N LEU A 202 34.03 -5.15 -15.73
CA LEU A 202 32.95 -4.64 -14.88
C LEU A 202 33.26 -4.73 -13.38
N ARG A 203 32.58 -3.90 -12.59
CA ARG A 203 32.61 -3.99 -11.13
C ARG A 203 31.68 -5.11 -10.67
N ILE A 204 32.09 -5.81 -9.62
CA ILE A 204 31.27 -6.82 -8.95
C ILE A 204 30.78 -6.25 -7.63
N VAL A 205 29.47 -6.23 -7.43
CA VAL A 205 28.85 -5.84 -6.18
C VAL A 205 28.34 -7.11 -5.50
N ILE A 206 28.93 -7.46 -4.37
CA ILE A 206 28.43 -8.51 -3.49
C ILE A 206 27.37 -7.90 -2.59
N LYS A 207 26.12 -8.36 -2.67
CA LYS A 207 25.06 -7.91 -1.76
C LYS A 207 24.93 -8.86 -0.56
N SER A 208 25.25 -8.36 0.64
CA SER A 208 25.10 -9.11 1.89
C SER A 208 23.62 -9.35 2.23
N HIS A 209 23.34 -10.48 2.89
CA HIS A 209 21.99 -10.81 3.38
C HIS A 209 21.61 -9.92 4.59
N PRO A 210 20.37 -9.42 4.70
CA PRO A 210 19.95 -8.54 5.79
C PRO A 210 20.08 -9.17 7.19
N ASP A 211 19.78 -10.46 7.37
CA ASP A 211 20.06 -11.17 8.64
C ASP A 211 21.55 -11.11 9.05
N SER A 212 22.47 -11.09 8.07
CA SER A 212 23.90 -11.00 8.35
C SER A 212 24.30 -9.60 8.77
N THR A 213 23.79 -8.57 8.08
CA THR A 213 23.97 -7.17 8.49
C THR A 213 23.38 -6.91 9.89
N ALA A 214 22.28 -7.57 10.24
CA ALA A 214 21.66 -7.49 11.57
C ALA A 214 22.38 -8.31 12.66
N GLY A 215 23.47 -9.02 12.33
CA GLY A 215 24.26 -9.80 13.28
C GLY A 215 23.64 -11.14 13.70
N HIS A 216 22.56 -11.58 13.04
CA HIS A 216 21.87 -12.82 13.40
C HIS A 216 22.64 -14.06 12.94
N ARG A 217 23.23 -14.03 11.74
CA ARG A 217 24.06 -15.11 11.17
C ARG A 217 25.11 -14.57 10.21
N PRO A 218 26.36 -15.04 10.24
CA PRO A 218 27.37 -14.61 9.26
C PRO A 218 26.96 -14.99 7.83
N GLY A 219 27.43 -14.22 6.84
CA GLY A 219 27.28 -14.55 5.42
C GLY A 219 28.38 -15.50 4.91
N TYR A 220 28.36 -15.83 3.62
CA TYR A 220 29.48 -16.53 2.96
C TYR A 220 30.59 -15.57 2.52
N TYR A 221 30.27 -14.30 2.29
CA TYR A 221 31.25 -13.27 1.97
C TYR A 221 31.43 -12.26 3.11
N GLY A 222 32.66 -12.05 3.54
CA GLY A 222 33.09 -10.93 4.38
C GLY A 222 33.98 -9.91 3.64
N PRO A 223 34.44 -8.86 4.34
CA PRO A 223 35.33 -7.81 3.79
C PRO A 223 36.59 -8.35 3.10
N GLU A 224 37.08 -9.52 3.50
CA GLU A 224 38.22 -10.21 2.89
C GLU A 224 37.99 -10.64 1.44
N HIS A 225 36.74 -10.70 0.98
CA HIS A 225 36.39 -10.97 -0.41
C HIS A 225 36.24 -9.68 -1.24
N ALA A 226 36.28 -8.50 -0.60
CA ALA A 226 36.29 -7.22 -1.30
C ALA A 226 37.73 -6.84 -1.67
N GLY A 227 37.92 -6.37 -2.90
CA GLY A 227 39.24 -6.02 -3.42
C GLY A 227 39.21 -5.71 -4.91
N GLY A 228 40.04 -4.77 -5.35
CA GLY A 228 40.11 -4.35 -6.74
C GLY A 228 38.75 -3.84 -7.26
N LYS A 229 38.11 -4.62 -8.13
CA LYS A 229 36.78 -4.30 -8.72
C LYS A 229 35.60 -4.89 -7.94
N VAL A 230 35.85 -5.65 -6.88
CA VAL A 230 34.83 -6.31 -6.05
C VAL A 230 34.54 -5.46 -4.82
N THR A 231 33.27 -5.13 -4.59
CA THR A 231 32.80 -4.37 -3.43
C THR A 231 31.73 -5.13 -2.66
N LEU A 232 31.78 -5.08 -1.33
CA LEU A 232 30.74 -5.62 -0.46
C LEU A 232 29.72 -4.52 -0.10
N LEU A 233 28.45 -4.74 -0.40
CA LEU A 233 27.33 -3.84 -0.11
C LEU A 233 26.48 -4.40 1.03
N THR A 234 26.66 -3.82 2.22
CA THR A 234 25.92 -4.18 3.45
C THR A 234 24.68 -3.32 3.69
N ASP A 235 24.60 -2.16 3.04
CA ASP A 235 23.52 -1.19 3.25
C ASP A 235 22.13 -1.77 2.91
N PRO A 236 21.08 -1.38 3.66
CA PRO A 236 19.71 -1.77 3.40
C PRO A 236 19.14 -0.92 2.24
N VAL A 237 19.55 -1.27 1.02
CA VAL A 237 19.06 -0.65 -0.23
C VAL A 237 17.91 -1.46 -0.84
N SER A 238 17.13 -0.83 -1.72
CA SER A 238 16.09 -1.55 -2.47
C SER A 238 16.70 -2.61 -3.41
N PRO A 239 16.23 -3.88 -3.34
CA PRO A 239 16.57 -4.92 -4.30
C PRO A 239 16.28 -4.52 -5.76
N TRP A 240 15.15 -3.85 -6.00
CA TRP A 240 14.75 -3.40 -7.34
C TRP A 240 15.72 -2.37 -7.92
N ALA A 241 16.03 -1.30 -7.17
CA ALA A 241 16.98 -0.28 -7.61
C ALA A 241 18.39 -0.86 -7.83
N LEU A 242 18.78 -1.84 -7.00
CA LEU A 242 20.05 -2.55 -7.16
C LEU A 242 20.06 -3.42 -8.43
N MET A 243 18.96 -4.10 -8.74
CA MET A 243 18.87 -4.93 -9.94
C MET A 243 18.72 -4.11 -11.23
N GLU A 244 18.12 -2.92 -11.18
CA GLU A 244 18.05 -2.00 -12.32
C GLU A 244 19.43 -1.49 -12.75
N GLY A 245 20.37 -1.33 -11.82
CA GLY A 245 21.75 -0.95 -12.13
C GLY A 245 22.66 -2.11 -12.54
N ALA A 246 22.21 -3.36 -12.36
CA ALA A 246 22.97 -4.55 -12.64
C ALA A 246 22.84 -4.99 -14.11
N VAL A 247 23.91 -5.54 -14.70
CA VAL A 247 23.88 -6.17 -16.04
C VAL A 247 23.70 -7.69 -15.97
N ALA A 248 24.05 -8.29 -14.85
CA ALA A 248 23.93 -9.73 -14.59
C ALA A 248 23.79 -9.97 -13.09
N VAL A 249 23.09 -11.06 -12.74
CA VAL A 249 22.83 -11.47 -11.35
C VAL A 249 23.28 -12.91 -11.15
N TYR A 250 24.12 -13.14 -10.15
CA TYR A 250 24.66 -14.43 -9.75
C TYR A 250 24.14 -14.81 -8.37
N THR A 251 23.71 -16.05 -8.21
CA THR A 251 23.20 -16.55 -6.93
C THR A 251 23.44 -18.05 -6.78
N VAL A 252 23.52 -18.52 -5.53
CA VAL A 252 23.48 -19.96 -5.25
C VAL A 252 22.03 -20.42 -5.18
N SER A 253 21.28 -20.00 -4.17
CA SER A 253 19.89 -20.44 -3.95
C SER A 253 18.99 -19.37 -3.34
N SER A 254 19.44 -18.11 -3.33
CA SER A 254 18.73 -17.02 -2.63
C SER A 254 17.37 -16.76 -3.24
N GLY A 255 16.37 -16.43 -2.41
CA GLY A 255 15.08 -15.92 -2.88
C GLY A 255 15.22 -14.64 -3.73
N MET A 256 16.28 -13.85 -3.55
CA MET A 256 16.52 -12.67 -4.37
C MET A 256 16.85 -13.02 -5.84
N GLY A 257 17.30 -14.25 -6.14
CA GLY A 257 17.39 -14.72 -7.52
C GLY A 257 16.04 -14.93 -8.19
N PHE A 258 15.01 -15.32 -7.42
CA PHE A 258 13.62 -15.34 -7.92
C PHE A 258 13.14 -13.92 -8.23
N GLU A 259 13.40 -12.96 -7.34
CA GLU A 259 13.07 -11.55 -7.54
C GLU A 259 13.75 -10.98 -8.81
N ALA A 260 15.00 -11.38 -9.08
CA ALA A 260 15.75 -10.95 -10.25
C ALA A 260 15.10 -11.34 -11.58
N ILE A 261 14.39 -12.48 -11.64
CA ILE A 261 13.62 -12.87 -12.83
C ILE A 261 12.58 -11.80 -13.18
N PHE A 262 11.90 -11.24 -12.18
CA PHE A 262 10.87 -10.21 -12.35
C PHE A 262 11.44 -8.81 -12.55
N ALA A 263 12.67 -8.56 -12.07
CA ALA A 263 13.45 -7.38 -12.42
C ALA A 263 14.02 -7.42 -13.86
N GLY A 264 13.72 -8.46 -14.64
CA GLY A 264 14.08 -8.56 -16.05
C GLY A 264 15.33 -9.41 -16.33
N HIS A 265 16.01 -9.91 -15.29
CA HIS A 265 17.22 -10.72 -15.43
C HIS A 265 16.92 -12.17 -15.81
N LYS A 266 17.95 -12.86 -16.29
CA LYS A 266 18.04 -14.32 -16.38
C LYS A 266 19.21 -14.77 -15.48
N PRO A 267 18.97 -14.97 -14.17
CA PRO A 267 20.04 -15.16 -13.18
C PRO A 267 20.92 -16.38 -13.49
N ARG A 268 22.22 -16.28 -13.20
CA ARG A 268 23.18 -17.40 -13.20
C ARG A 268 23.14 -18.10 -11.85
N VAL A 269 22.71 -19.36 -11.82
CA VAL A 269 22.36 -20.08 -10.59
C VAL A 269 23.33 -21.23 -10.35
N PHE A 270 23.99 -21.24 -9.19
CA PHE A 270 24.99 -22.24 -8.80
C PHE A 270 24.45 -23.36 -7.90
N GLY A 271 23.31 -23.12 -7.23
CA GLY A 271 22.57 -24.13 -6.48
C GLY A 271 21.37 -24.65 -7.26
N GLN A 272 20.35 -25.15 -6.54
CA GLN A 272 19.14 -25.72 -7.14
C GLN A 272 17.85 -25.19 -6.47
N PRO A 273 17.68 -23.86 -6.37
CA PRO A 273 16.49 -23.27 -5.75
C PRO A 273 15.20 -23.62 -6.53
N PHE A 274 14.04 -23.41 -5.92
CA PHE A 274 12.73 -23.78 -6.48
C PHE A 274 12.45 -23.21 -7.88
N TYR A 275 13.03 -22.05 -8.20
CA TYR A 275 12.83 -21.32 -9.46
C TYR A 275 13.85 -21.67 -10.56
N ALA A 276 14.85 -22.51 -10.27
CA ALA A 276 15.80 -23.02 -11.26
C ALA A 276 15.21 -24.20 -12.04
N GLY A 277 15.62 -24.38 -13.30
CA GLY A 277 15.19 -25.48 -14.17
C GLY A 277 13.96 -25.20 -15.04
N TRP A 278 13.38 -24.00 -14.99
CA TRP A 278 12.13 -23.68 -15.71
C TRP A 278 12.30 -22.76 -16.92
N GLY A 279 13.54 -22.60 -17.41
CA GLY A 279 13.87 -21.76 -18.58
C GLY A 279 14.18 -20.28 -18.30
N LEU A 280 13.93 -19.83 -17.07
CA LEU A 280 14.07 -18.43 -16.64
C LEU A 280 15.40 -18.12 -15.93
N THR A 281 16.30 -19.10 -15.86
CA THR A 281 17.62 -19.02 -15.24
C THR A 281 18.69 -19.65 -16.15
N LYS A 282 19.97 -19.40 -15.85
CA LYS A 282 21.12 -20.11 -16.40
C LYS A 282 21.70 -21.01 -15.30
N ASP A 283 21.31 -22.28 -15.31
CA ASP A 283 21.60 -23.20 -14.21
C ASP A 283 22.95 -23.90 -14.41
N GLU A 284 23.79 -23.89 -13.37
CA GLU A 284 25.06 -24.63 -13.35
C GLU A 284 24.82 -26.13 -13.18
N ASN A 285 23.93 -26.47 -12.25
CA ASN A 285 23.59 -27.84 -11.90
C ASN A 285 22.07 -28.03 -12.02
N PRO A 286 21.49 -28.14 -13.23
CA PRO A 286 20.05 -28.26 -13.40
C PRO A 286 19.50 -29.54 -12.74
N VAL A 287 18.26 -29.47 -12.27
CA VAL A 287 17.54 -30.63 -11.71
C VAL A 287 16.90 -31.40 -12.88
N PRO A 288 17.32 -32.65 -13.20
CA PRO A 288 16.93 -33.31 -14.46
C PRO A 288 15.43 -33.44 -14.70
N ARG A 289 14.62 -33.61 -13.64
CA ARG A 289 13.16 -33.78 -13.75
C ARG A 289 12.38 -32.49 -14.01
N ARG A 290 13.02 -31.31 -13.96
CA ARG A 290 12.38 -30.01 -14.25
C ARG A 290 12.56 -29.71 -15.73
N GLU A 291 11.64 -30.19 -16.56
CA GLU A 291 11.76 -30.11 -18.02
C GLU A 291 10.88 -29.01 -18.64
N ARG A 292 9.80 -28.61 -17.94
CA ARG A 292 8.84 -27.61 -18.44
C ARG A 292 9.46 -26.23 -18.53
N GLN A 293 9.20 -25.53 -19.64
CA GLN A 293 9.55 -24.13 -19.80
C GLN A 293 8.37 -23.25 -19.37
N LEU A 294 8.62 -22.31 -18.44
CA LEU A 294 7.60 -21.41 -17.91
C LEU A 294 7.86 -19.97 -18.33
N THR A 295 6.79 -19.22 -18.52
CA THR A 295 6.85 -17.76 -18.57
C THR A 295 6.98 -17.19 -17.15
N ARG A 296 7.43 -15.93 -17.03
CA ARG A 296 7.50 -15.23 -15.74
C ARG A 296 6.14 -15.22 -15.02
N ALA A 297 5.06 -14.94 -15.77
CA ALA A 297 3.71 -14.91 -15.21
C ALA A 297 3.28 -16.29 -14.67
N GLN A 298 3.64 -17.38 -15.35
CA GLN A 298 3.33 -18.74 -14.90
C GLN A 298 4.09 -19.12 -13.62
N LEU A 299 5.40 -18.84 -13.60
CA LEU A 299 6.23 -19.07 -12.42
C LEU A 299 5.70 -18.26 -11.22
N PHE A 300 5.33 -16.99 -11.43
CA PHE A 300 4.74 -16.15 -10.37
C PHE A 300 3.37 -16.68 -9.93
N ALA A 301 2.50 -17.05 -10.87
CA ALA A 301 1.18 -17.60 -10.56
C ALA A 301 1.28 -18.81 -9.61
N ALA A 302 2.12 -19.79 -9.95
CA ALA A 302 2.32 -20.94 -9.07
C ALA A 302 2.95 -20.55 -7.72
N ALA A 303 4.04 -19.78 -7.72
CA ALA A 303 4.83 -19.54 -6.51
C ALA A 303 4.23 -18.51 -5.54
N MET A 304 3.47 -17.53 -6.03
CA MET A 304 3.03 -16.36 -5.27
C MET A 304 1.51 -16.26 -5.15
N LEU A 305 0.76 -16.67 -6.18
CA LEU A 305 -0.71 -16.70 -6.11
C LEU A 305 -1.17 -18.04 -5.53
N GLU A 306 -0.64 -19.15 -6.04
CA GLU A 306 -1.24 -20.47 -5.79
C GLU A 306 -0.67 -21.22 -4.56
N TYR A 307 0.64 -21.16 -4.37
CA TYR A 307 1.32 -21.97 -3.37
C TYR A 307 1.20 -21.47 -1.92
N PRO A 308 1.31 -20.16 -1.64
CA PRO A 308 1.25 -19.66 -0.27
C PRO A 308 -0.18 -19.58 0.29
N THR A 309 -0.31 -19.83 1.58
CA THR A 309 -1.52 -19.52 2.36
C THR A 309 -1.39 -18.12 2.94
N TRP A 310 -1.99 -17.13 2.27
CA TRP A 310 -1.90 -15.72 2.68
C TRP A 310 -2.88 -15.35 3.80
N TYR A 311 -2.54 -14.31 4.55
CA TYR A 311 -3.32 -13.85 5.69
C TYR A 311 -3.42 -12.34 5.77
N ASP A 312 -4.66 -11.88 5.95
CA ASP A 312 -5.01 -10.49 6.13
C ASP A 312 -5.15 -10.17 7.64
N PRO A 313 -4.24 -9.38 8.22
CA PRO A 313 -4.29 -9.05 9.65
C PRO A 313 -5.39 -8.05 10.03
N TYR A 314 -6.00 -7.34 9.07
CA TYR A 314 -7.05 -6.36 9.33
C TYR A 314 -8.43 -7.02 9.40
N ARG A 315 -8.69 -7.98 8.51
CA ARG A 315 -9.98 -8.72 8.45
C ARG A 315 -9.92 -10.09 9.14
N ASP A 316 -8.74 -10.48 9.64
CA ASP A 316 -8.46 -11.73 10.33
C ASP A 316 -8.98 -12.98 9.58
N ARG A 317 -8.65 -13.04 8.29
CA ARG A 317 -9.05 -14.10 7.36
C ARG A 317 -7.90 -14.53 6.46
N LEU A 318 -8.03 -15.70 5.84
CA LEU A 318 -7.19 -16.01 4.68
C LEU A 318 -7.57 -15.09 3.52
N CYS A 319 -6.58 -14.71 2.73
CA CYS A 319 -6.76 -13.73 1.66
C CYS A 319 -5.96 -14.12 0.41
N GLU A 320 -6.02 -13.25 -0.59
CA GLU A 320 -5.21 -13.33 -1.80
C GLU A 320 -3.97 -12.43 -1.67
N ILE A 321 -2.98 -12.60 -2.56
CA ILE A 321 -1.73 -11.84 -2.49
C ILE A 321 -1.93 -10.32 -2.62
N GLU A 322 -2.97 -9.87 -3.33
CA GLU A 322 -3.26 -8.46 -3.54
C GLU A 322 -3.54 -7.70 -2.23
N ASP A 323 -4.15 -8.38 -1.23
CA ASP A 323 -4.35 -7.86 0.12
C ASP A 323 -3.01 -7.76 0.89
N VAL A 324 -2.13 -8.74 0.72
CA VAL A 324 -0.78 -8.76 1.33
C VAL A 324 0.10 -7.66 0.75
N ILE A 325 0.07 -7.47 -0.57
CA ILE A 325 0.75 -6.37 -1.26
C ILE A 325 0.23 -5.03 -0.72
N GLY A 326 -1.10 -4.86 -0.62
CA GLY A 326 -1.72 -3.66 -0.04
C GLY A 326 -1.26 -3.37 1.39
N THR A 327 -1.19 -4.41 2.21
CA THR A 327 -0.69 -4.35 3.58
C THR A 327 0.76 -3.88 3.63
N LEU A 328 1.63 -4.45 2.79
CA LEU A 328 3.06 -4.12 2.78
C LEU A 328 3.34 -2.75 2.16
N GLU A 329 2.63 -2.36 1.12
CA GLU A 329 2.67 -1.00 0.56
C GLU A 329 2.47 0.04 1.68
N ALA A 330 1.38 -0.08 2.43
CA ALA A 330 1.04 0.86 3.50
C ALA A 330 2.06 0.83 4.66
N ARG A 331 2.43 -0.37 5.14
CA ARG A 331 3.30 -0.52 6.32
C ARG A 331 4.76 -0.17 6.00
N ALA A 332 5.28 -0.57 4.83
CA ALA A 332 6.65 -0.25 4.43
C ALA A 332 6.80 1.24 4.17
N ARG A 333 5.83 1.89 3.51
CA ARG A 333 5.82 3.34 3.33
C ARG A 333 5.83 4.08 4.67
N ALA A 334 4.95 3.70 5.59
CA ALA A 334 4.90 4.29 6.92
C ALA A 334 6.24 4.18 7.66
N MET A 335 6.87 3.00 7.65
CA MET A 335 8.18 2.80 8.26
C MET A 335 9.26 3.69 7.61
N ARG A 336 9.31 3.76 6.26
CA ARG A 336 10.28 4.57 5.50
C ARG A 336 10.14 6.06 5.83
N GLU A 337 8.92 6.58 5.81
CA GLU A 337 8.66 8.00 6.04
C GLU A 337 8.82 8.41 7.52
N ASP A 338 8.40 7.55 8.45
CA ASP A 338 8.40 7.85 9.89
C ASP A 338 9.74 7.55 10.58
N GLY A 339 10.69 6.92 9.88
CA GLY A 339 11.99 6.51 10.43
C GLY A 339 12.68 7.59 11.27
N PRO A 340 12.90 8.81 10.73
CA PRO A 340 13.50 9.92 11.48
C PRO A 340 12.65 10.43 12.66
N GLY A 341 11.35 10.16 12.67
CA GLY A 341 10.37 10.82 13.53
C GLY A 341 10.10 12.28 13.12
N TYR A 342 9.31 12.99 13.92
CA TYR A 342 8.88 14.36 13.58
C TYR A 342 8.89 15.31 14.77
N VAL A 343 8.99 16.62 14.48
CA VAL A 343 8.58 17.70 15.38
C VAL A 343 7.37 18.40 14.77
N ALA A 344 6.22 18.30 15.42
CA ALA A 344 4.94 18.79 14.91
C ALA A 344 4.52 20.08 15.64
N ALA A 345 4.28 21.14 14.85
CA ALA A 345 3.81 22.44 15.30
C ALA A 345 2.39 22.76 14.79
N GLY A 346 1.72 23.68 15.47
CA GLY A 346 0.37 24.13 15.14
C GLY A 346 -0.73 23.12 15.46
N MET A 347 -0.42 22.02 16.13
CA MET A 347 -1.34 20.90 16.35
C MET A 347 -2.20 21.09 17.60
N ARG A 348 -3.53 21.20 17.40
CA ARG A 348 -4.52 21.22 18.50
C ARG A 348 -4.37 19.97 19.37
N LEU A 349 -4.53 20.10 20.70
CA LEU A 349 -4.33 19.02 21.67
C LEU A 349 -5.06 17.72 21.30
N TRP A 350 -6.33 17.83 20.88
CA TRP A 350 -7.14 16.68 20.51
C TRP A 350 -6.61 15.92 19.27
N LYS A 351 -5.87 16.59 18.37
CA LYS A 351 -5.25 15.97 17.18
C LYS A 351 -3.96 15.23 17.52
N ARG A 352 -3.33 15.49 18.67
CA ARG A 352 -2.00 14.95 19.01
C ARG A 352 -2.00 13.42 19.09
N LYS A 353 -2.97 12.82 19.79
CA LYS A 353 -3.06 11.35 19.89
C LYS A 353 -3.26 10.67 18.52
N PRO A 354 -4.26 11.06 17.70
CA PRO A 354 -4.39 10.53 16.34
C PRO A 354 -3.14 10.72 15.50
N LEU A 355 -2.50 11.90 15.53
CA LEU A 355 -1.26 12.15 14.78
C LEU A 355 -0.11 11.24 15.22
N SER A 356 0.04 10.99 16.52
CA SER A 356 1.04 10.02 17.02
C SER A 356 0.76 8.59 16.57
N GLN A 357 -0.51 8.21 16.36
CA GLN A 357 -0.87 6.89 15.83
C GLN A 357 -0.55 6.79 14.34
N PHE A 358 -0.86 7.83 13.55
CA PHE A 358 -0.51 7.88 12.13
C PHE A 358 1.00 7.89 11.92
N TYR A 359 1.74 8.75 12.61
CA TYR A 359 3.16 9.04 12.34
C TYR A 359 4.12 8.42 13.38
N GLY A 360 3.68 7.33 14.01
CA GLY A 360 4.37 6.67 15.11
C GLY A 360 5.22 5.46 14.72
N SER A 361 5.36 5.15 13.43
CA SER A 361 5.99 3.90 12.98
C SER A 361 7.53 3.89 13.11
N GLY A 362 8.14 5.03 13.44
CA GLY A 362 9.58 5.19 13.68
C GLY A 362 9.86 5.90 15.00
N ALA A 363 10.69 6.96 14.99
CA ALA A 363 11.13 7.63 16.23
C ALA A 363 10.05 8.50 16.94
N GLY A 364 8.79 8.42 16.49
CA GLY A 364 7.64 9.09 17.07
C GLY A 364 7.53 10.59 16.78
N VAL A 365 6.47 11.20 17.31
CA VAL A 365 6.13 12.63 17.12
C VAL A 365 6.36 13.41 18.41
N ILE A 366 7.11 14.50 18.32
CA ILE A 366 7.27 15.50 19.39
C ILE A 366 6.36 16.68 19.05
N PHE A 367 5.55 17.16 20.01
CA PHE A 367 4.70 18.32 19.80
C PHE A 367 5.27 19.55 20.51
N GLU A 368 5.59 20.58 19.74
CA GLU A 368 6.11 21.87 20.20
C GLU A 368 5.56 22.97 19.28
N ASP A 369 5.57 24.24 19.69
CA ASP A 369 5.05 25.35 18.89
C ASP A 369 6.06 26.50 18.75
N GLY A 370 5.91 27.27 17.67
CA GLY A 370 6.71 28.48 17.38
C GLY A 370 8.22 28.21 17.32
N PRO A 371 9.07 29.17 17.74
CA PRO A 371 10.53 29.04 17.67
C PRO A 371 11.11 27.84 18.43
N LYS A 372 10.39 27.34 19.46
CA LYS A 372 10.80 26.14 20.21
C LYS A 372 10.73 24.88 19.36
N ALA A 373 9.73 24.77 18.49
CA ALA A 373 9.60 23.65 17.57
C ALA A 373 10.78 23.62 16.59
N GLU A 374 11.13 24.77 16.00
CA GLU A 374 12.25 24.89 15.07
C GLU A 374 13.59 24.56 15.74
N ALA A 375 13.85 25.11 16.93
CA ALA A 375 15.05 24.80 17.71
C ALA A 375 15.13 23.31 18.06
N LYS A 376 13.99 22.67 18.37
CA LYS A 376 13.92 21.24 18.68
C LYS A 376 14.17 20.39 17.44
N ALA A 377 13.60 20.74 16.30
CA ALA A 377 13.83 20.06 15.02
C ALA A 377 15.30 20.12 14.62
N ALA A 378 15.90 21.32 14.65
CA ALA A 378 17.32 21.51 14.40
C ALA A 378 18.21 20.69 15.36
N LYS A 379 17.90 20.69 16.66
CA LYS A 379 18.65 19.93 17.67
C LYS A 379 18.55 18.41 17.49
N THR A 380 17.42 17.91 17.01
CA THR A 380 17.15 16.46 16.90
C THR A 380 17.39 15.91 15.50
N GLY A 381 17.61 16.76 14.50
CA GLY A 381 17.69 16.37 13.09
C GLY A 381 16.35 15.87 12.51
N ARG A 382 15.23 16.09 13.21
CA ARG A 382 13.91 15.62 12.79
C ARG A 382 13.25 16.61 11.84
N PRO A 383 12.59 16.14 10.77
CA PRO A 383 11.79 17.01 9.93
C PRO A 383 10.64 17.66 10.71
N MET A 384 10.37 18.92 10.36
CA MET A 384 9.23 19.66 10.88
C MET A 384 7.94 19.20 10.20
N MET A 385 6.84 19.22 10.96
CA MET A 385 5.49 18.91 10.49
C MET A 385 4.53 20.00 10.98
N VAL A 386 3.58 20.42 10.15
CA VAL A 386 2.62 21.49 10.49
C VAL A 386 1.27 21.21 9.85
N TRP A 387 0.18 21.62 10.51
CA TRP A 387 -1.12 21.65 9.84
C TRP A 387 -1.08 22.69 8.72
N ALA A 388 -1.51 22.35 7.49
CA ALA A 388 -1.23 23.15 6.30
C ALA A 388 -1.67 24.62 6.44
N GLY A 389 -2.86 24.88 7.00
CA GLY A 389 -3.37 26.23 7.28
C GLY A 389 -2.62 27.04 8.36
N LYS A 390 -1.55 26.50 8.94
CA LYS A 390 -0.67 27.18 9.90
C LYS A 390 0.79 27.22 9.45
N ALA A 391 1.08 26.87 8.20
CA ALA A 391 2.44 26.81 7.69
C ALA A 391 3.18 28.16 7.83
N ASP A 392 2.49 29.29 7.66
CA ASP A 392 3.05 30.65 7.76
C ASP A 392 3.53 31.04 9.16
N THR A 393 3.24 30.20 10.18
CA THR A 393 3.74 30.40 11.55
C THR A 393 5.15 29.88 11.76
N LEU A 394 5.73 29.22 10.74
CA LEU A 394 7.07 28.65 10.75
C LEU A 394 7.94 29.36 9.70
N THR A 395 9.21 29.53 10.03
CA THR A 395 10.25 30.01 9.11
C THR A 395 10.99 28.86 8.45
N ALA A 396 11.11 27.72 9.14
CA ALA A 396 11.73 26.51 8.60
C ALA A 396 10.78 25.75 7.66
N PRO A 397 11.31 25.08 6.60
CA PRO A 397 10.53 24.18 5.78
C PRO A 397 9.87 23.08 6.63
N ALA A 398 8.57 22.86 6.40
CA ALA A 398 7.79 21.89 7.14
C ALA A 398 6.90 21.06 6.21
N ILE A 399 6.72 19.80 6.58
CA ILE A 399 5.78 18.89 5.94
C ILE A 399 4.36 19.34 6.32
N ARG A 400 3.55 19.66 5.32
CA ARG A 400 2.16 20.12 5.51
C ARG A 400 1.22 18.94 5.61
N ILE A 401 0.46 18.89 6.69
CA ILE A 401 -0.55 17.88 6.97
C ILE A 401 -1.94 18.47 6.79
N GLU A 402 -2.82 17.71 6.16
CA GLU A 402 -4.23 18.04 6.01
C GLU A 402 -5.06 16.76 6.04
N ASP A 403 -6.38 16.90 6.15
CA ASP A 403 -7.30 15.76 6.06
C ASP A 403 -7.21 15.07 4.68
N GLY A 404 -7.31 13.74 4.66
CA GLY A 404 -7.39 12.95 3.44
C GLY A 404 -8.73 13.06 2.69
N PHE A 405 -8.77 12.51 1.48
CA PHE A 405 -9.94 12.57 0.61
C PHE A 405 -11.06 11.59 1.02
N ILE A 406 -10.71 10.46 1.64
CA ILE A 406 -11.66 9.53 2.28
C ILE A 406 -11.47 9.66 3.79
N ARG A 407 -12.26 10.55 4.40
CA ARG A 407 -11.94 11.08 5.74
C ARG A 407 -12.62 10.33 6.88
N SER A 408 -13.95 10.21 6.83
CA SER A 408 -14.77 9.67 7.94
C SER A 408 -16.24 9.45 7.52
N ARG A 409 -17.03 8.75 8.35
CA ARG A 409 -18.50 8.91 8.39
C ARG A 409 -18.84 10.08 9.30
N GLY A 410 -19.45 11.12 8.75
CA GLY A 410 -19.77 12.37 9.45
C GLY A 410 -18.78 13.51 9.22
N LEU A 411 -19.24 14.73 9.47
CA LEU A 411 -18.48 15.97 9.30
C LEU A 411 -17.30 16.07 10.29
N GLY A 412 -16.18 16.63 9.84
CA GLY A 412 -15.01 16.89 10.68
C GLY A 412 -15.29 17.83 11.86
N ALA A 413 -16.32 18.67 11.75
CA ALA A 413 -16.82 19.54 12.81
C ALA A 413 -17.33 18.77 14.05
N LYS A 414 -17.64 17.47 13.93
CA LYS A 414 -18.05 16.60 15.05
C LYS A 414 -16.87 15.95 15.81
N LEU A 415 -15.63 16.39 15.56
CA LEU A 415 -14.39 15.85 16.18
C LEU A 415 -14.17 14.34 15.99
N THR A 416 -14.60 13.81 14.84
CA THR A 416 -14.34 12.41 14.49
C THR A 416 -12.87 12.26 14.07
N PRO A 417 -12.10 11.32 14.67
CA PRO A 417 -10.71 11.06 14.28
C PRO A 417 -10.61 10.77 12.78
N PRO A 418 -9.59 11.29 12.09
CA PRO A 418 -9.41 11.03 10.66
C PRO A 418 -8.99 9.57 10.43
N LEU A 419 -9.55 8.94 9.39
CA LEU A 419 -9.10 7.65 8.88
C LEU A 419 -7.99 7.82 7.82
N SER A 420 -7.84 9.03 7.30
CA SER A 420 -6.89 9.40 6.26
C SER A 420 -6.31 10.78 6.51
N LEU A 421 -5.00 10.93 6.31
CA LEU A 421 -4.27 12.20 6.37
C LEU A 421 -3.33 12.29 5.16
N VAL A 422 -3.20 13.49 4.60
CA VAL A 422 -2.17 13.77 3.58
C VAL A 422 -0.92 14.33 4.24
N ARG A 423 0.22 14.11 3.57
CA ARG A 423 1.55 14.53 4.01
C ARG A 423 2.29 15.10 2.80
N ASP A 424 2.41 16.42 2.72
CA ASP A 424 3.02 17.11 1.58
C ASP A 424 4.31 17.82 1.98
N ASP A 425 5.43 17.38 1.42
CA ASP A 425 6.76 17.91 1.69
C ASP A 425 7.21 18.98 0.66
N LEU A 426 6.34 19.36 -0.28
CA LEU A 426 6.63 20.39 -1.29
C LEU A 426 5.69 21.60 -1.13
N GLY A 427 4.39 21.33 -1.16
CA GLY A 427 3.31 22.32 -1.21
C GLY A 427 2.12 21.84 -0.38
N ILE A 428 0.93 21.96 -0.95
CA ILE A 428 -0.29 21.29 -0.49
C ILE A 428 -1.28 21.21 -1.65
N TYR A 429 -2.07 20.13 -1.74
CA TYR A 429 -2.88 19.83 -2.93
C TYR A 429 -3.84 20.95 -3.40
N TYR A 430 -4.38 21.74 -2.48
CA TYR A 430 -5.36 22.78 -2.80
C TYR A 430 -4.74 24.12 -3.22
N ASP A 431 -3.42 24.29 -3.09
CA ASP A 431 -2.72 25.53 -3.45
C ASP A 431 -2.02 25.39 -4.82
N PRO A 432 -2.56 25.98 -5.89
CA PRO A 432 -1.95 25.91 -7.21
C PRO A 432 -0.78 26.89 -7.40
N ASN A 433 -0.45 27.74 -6.41
CA ASN A 433 0.60 28.75 -6.58
C ASN A 433 2.01 28.17 -6.41
N ALA A 434 2.15 26.99 -5.81
CA ALA A 434 3.41 26.27 -5.68
C ALA A 434 3.25 24.78 -6.03
N GLU A 435 4.34 24.13 -6.45
CA GLU A 435 4.31 22.69 -6.74
C GLU A 435 4.00 21.88 -5.47
N SER A 436 3.03 20.97 -5.55
CA SER A 436 2.71 20.03 -4.47
C SER A 436 3.27 18.62 -4.72
N ARG A 437 3.42 17.82 -3.65
CA ARG A 437 3.75 16.39 -3.78
C ARG A 437 2.70 15.67 -4.60
N LEU A 438 1.42 16.04 -4.48
CA LEU A 438 0.36 15.47 -5.31
C LEU A 438 0.58 15.75 -6.79
N GLU A 439 0.95 16.97 -7.20
CA GLU A 439 1.19 17.29 -8.61
C GLU A 439 2.31 16.41 -9.23
N ARG A 440 3.35 16.09 -8.45
CA ARG A 440 4.39 15.15 -8.89
C ARG A 440 3.87 13.73 -9.04
N LEU A 441 3.04 13.27 -8.11
CA LEU A 441 2.44 11.94 -8.17
C LEU A 441 1.48 11.82 -9.36
N VAL A 442 0.66 12.83 -9.62
CA VAL A 442 -0.24 12.86 -10.78
C VAL A 442 0.54 12.89 -12.09
N SER A 443 1.66 13.63 -12.13
CA SER A 443 2.54 13.65 -13.32
C SER A 443 3.19 12.28 -13.56
N ALA A 444 3.67 11.63 -12.49
CA ALA A 444 4.24 10.28 -12.58
C ALA A 444 3.18 9.22 -12.94
N ALA A 445 1.91 9.48 -12.64
CA ALA A 445 0.81 8.56 -12.93
C ALA A 445 0.54 8.36 -14.43
N GLU A 446 1.05 9.24 -15.29
CA GLU A 446 0.96 9.12 -16.75
C GLU A 446 1.64 7.86 -17.29
N THR A 447 2.69 7.36 -16.61
CA THR A 447 3.48 6.20 -17.05
C THR A 447 3.34 4.99 -16.13
N LEU A 448 2.27 4.93 -15.32
CA LEU A 448 2.00 3.78 -14.48
C LEU A 448 1.80 2.51 -15.30
N ALA A 449 2.33 1.40 -14.77
CA ALA A 449 2.08 0.09 -15.32
C ALA A 449 0.60 -0.34 -15.10
N PRO A 450 0.09 -1.33 -15.86
CA PRO A 450 -1.29 -1.78 -15.75
C PRO A 450 -1.72 -2.21 -14.35
N GLY A 451 -0.89 -2.92 -13.58
CA GLY A 451 -1.27 -3.41 -12.25
C GLY A 451 -1.74 -2.33 -11.26
N PRO A 452 -0.94 -1.27 -11.03
CA PRO A 452 -1.37 -0.08 -10.27
C PRO A 452 -2.65 0.59 -10.79
N LEU A 453 -2.89 0.60 -12.10
CA LEU A 453 -4.09 1.19 -12.73
C LEU A 453 -5.32 0.31 -12.49
N HIS A 454 -5.24 -1.01 -12.71
CA HIS A 454 -6.33 -1.95 -12.43
C HIS A 454 -6.78 -1.91 -10.97
N ARG A 455 -5.83 -1.72 -10.02
CA ARG A 455 -6.18 -1.49 -8.61
C ARG A 455 -7.00 -0.21 -8.44
N ALA A 456 -6.60 0.88 -9.08
CA ALA A 456 -7.31 2.16 -9.00
C ALA A 456 -8.71 2.07 -9.63
N GLU A 457 -8.86 1.35 -10.75
CA GLU A 457 -10.16 1.07 -11.38
C GLU A 457 -11.07 0.25 -10.46
N ALA A 458 -10.56 -0.81 -9.82
CA ALA A 458 -11.31 -1.58 -8.84
C ALA A 458 -11.75 -0.73 -7.63
N LEU A 459 -10.87 0.18 -7.18
CA LEU A 459 -11.18 1.14 -6.12
C LEU A 459 -12.28 2.12 -6.55
N MET A 460 -12.20 2.68 -7.76
CA MET A 460 -13.23 3.57 -8.32
C MET A 460 -14.58 2.86 -8.42
N HIS A 461 -14.60 1.64 -8.96
CA HIS A 461 -15.81 0.82 -9.05
C HIS A 461 -16.41 0.57 -7.67
N ARG A 462 -15.59 0.23 -6.67
CA ARG A 462 -16.08 0.06 -5.29
C ARG A 462 -16.65 1.34 -4.69
N LEU A 463 -15.96 2.47 -4.85
CA LEU A 463 -16.40 3.77 -4.34
C LEU A 463 -17.75 4.20 -4.93
N THR A 464 -17.91 4.02 -6.24
CA THR A 464 -19.16 4.35 -6.95
C THR A 464 -20.29 3.40 -6.55
N ALA A 465 -20.06 2.08 -6.55
CA ALA A 465 -21.08 1.09 -6.19
C ALA A 465 -21.55 1.20 -4.72
N SER A 466 -20.69 1.64 -3.80
CA SER A 466 -21.00 1.81 -2.37
C SER A 466 -21.57 3.19 -2.02
N GLY A 467 -21.65 4.12 -2.98
CA GLY A 467 -22.08 5.50 -2.73
C GLY A 467 -21.16 6.28 -1.79
N ILE A 468 -19.92 5.80 -1.57
CA ILE A 468 -18.98 6.43 -0.64
C ILE A 468 -18.54 7.80 -1.18
N SER A 469 -18.49 8.77 -0.27
CA SER A 469 -18.03 10.15 -0.49
C SER A 469 -17.10 10.60 0.64
N LYS A 470 -16.56 11.83 0.57
CA LYS A 470 -15.66 12.35 1.61
C LYS A 470 -16.22 12.29 3.03
N TYR A 471 -17.54 12.51 3.19
CA TYR A 471 -18.20 12.63 4.50
C TYR A 471 -19.24 11.55 4.80
N ASN A 472 -19.71 10.77 3.81
CA ASN A 472 -20.65 9.64 3.98
C ASN A 472 -21.84 10.01 4.90
N LEU A 473 -22.57 11.06 4.54
CA LEU A 473 -23.70 11.57 5.32
C LEU A 473 -24.98 10.85 4.89
N ASP A 474 -25.79 10.42 5.86
CA ASP A 474 -27.11 9.85 5.59
C ASP A 474 -28.09 11.00 5.27
N ARG A 475 -28.26 11.34 3.99
CA ARG A 475 -29.20 12.35 3.48
C ARG A 475 -30.16 11.73 2.47
N ALA A 476 -31.32 12.36 2.29
CA ALA A 476 -32.31 11.91 1.32
C ALA A 476 -31.79 12.10 -0.12
N ALA A 477 -32.12 11.17 -1.00
CA ALA A 477 -31.92 11.32 -2.44
C ALA A 477 -32.75 12.51 -2.97
N PRO A 478 -32.30 13.18 -4.05
CA PRO A 478 -33.09 14.25 -4.66
C PRO A 478 -34.43 13.71 -5.13
N VAL A 479 -35.51 14.38 -4.72
CA VAL A 479 -36.85 14.10 -5.22
C VAL A 479 -37.15 15.11 -6.32
N ASP A 480 -37.44 14.60 -7.53
CA ASP A 480 -38.03 15.34 -8.65
C ASP A 480 -37.20 16.53 -9.19
N LEU A 481 -36.17 16.24 -9.98
CA LEU A 481 -35.40 17.27 -10.70
C LEU A 481 -36.05 17.61 -12.05
N PRO A 482 -36.15 18.90 -12.45
CA PRO A 482 -36.73 19.29 -13.73
C PRO A 482 -36.08 18.55 -14.92
N PRO A 483 -36.85 18.18 -15.96
CA PRO A 483 -36.29 17.55 -17.15
C PRO A 483 -35.44 18.55 -17.93
N GLY A 484 -34.48 18.04 -18.70
CA GLY A 484 -33.55 18.85 -19.51
C GLY A 484 -32.09 18.54 -19.21
N HIS A 485 -31.18 19.35 -19.74
CA HIS A 485 -29.76 19.24 -19.45
C HIS A 485 -29.47 19.78 -18.06
N ARG A 486 -28.99 18.93 -17.14
CA ARG A 486 -28.86 19.25 -15.71
C ARG A 486 -27.41 19.53 -15.33
N ILE A 487 -27.19 20.65 -14.66
CA ILE A 487 -25.88 21.08 -14.15
C ILE A 487 -25.94 21.22 -12.63
N LEU A 488 -25.09 20.46 -11.93
CA LEU A 488 -24.89 20.63 -10.49
C LEU A 488 -23.81 21.69 -10.22
N VAL A 489 -24.13 22.63 -9.34
CA VAL A 489 -23.22 23.67 -8.84
C VAL A 489 -23.05 23.50 -7.33
N PRO A 490 -21.92 22.94 -6.86
CA PRO A 490 -21.67 22.76 -5.44
C PRO A 490 -21.22 24.09 -4.81
N GLY A 491 -21.99 24.55 -3.83
CA GLY A 491 -21.60 25.66 -2.96
C GLY A 491 -20.36 25.31 -2.14
N GLN A 492 -19.53 26.32 -1.92
CA GLN A 492 -18.28 26.23 -1.18
C GLN A 492 -18.24 27.26 -0.07
N VAL A 493 -17.47 26.98 0.98
CA VAL A 493 -17.16 28.00 1.98
C VAL A 493 -16.17 28.99 1.37
N GLU A 494 -16.56 30.25 1.25
CA GLU A 494 -15.80 31.26 0.49
C GLU A 494 -14.45 31.61 1.15
N ASP A 495 -14.35 31.44 2.48
CA ASP A 495 -13.11 31.66 3.23
C ASP A 495 -12.16 30.44 3.22
N ASP A 496 -12.55 29.33 2.59
CA ASP A 496 -11.74 28.12 2.53
C ASP A 496 -10.43 28.38 1.78
N ALA A 497 -9.34 27.79 2.27
CA ALA A 497 -8.02 27.96 1.67
C ALA A 497 -8.00 27.50 0.20
N SER A 498 -8.75 26.46 -0.16
CA SER A 498 -8.89 25.99 -1.54
C SER A 498 -9.58 27.00 -2.46
N VAL A 499 -10.50 27.82 -1.96
CA VAL A 499 -11.12 28.91 -2.74
C VAL A 499 -10.15 30.07 -2.83
N ARG A 500 -9.67 30.56 -1.68
CA ARG A 500 -8.77 31.73 -1.60
C ARG A 500 -7.50 31.60 -2.45
N LEU A 501 -6.88 30.42 -2.46
CA LEU A 501 -5.63 30.18 -3.18
C LEU A 501 -5.88 29.61 -4.58
N GLY A 502 -6.98 28.89 -4.75
CA GLY A 502 -7.30 28.15 -5.97
C GLY A 502 -8.13 28.91 -7.00
N THR A 503 -8.56 30.14 -6.70
CA THR A 503 -9.40 30.95 -7.60
C THR A 503 -8.76 32.31 -7.90
N ARG A 504 -9.14 32.93 -9.03
CA ARG A 504 -8.68 34.26 -9.43
C ARG A 504 -9.85 35.16 -9.85
N GLU A 505 -10.58 34.77 -10.89
CA GLU A 505 -11.67 35.56 -11.45
C GLU A 505 -13.01 35.31 -10.75
N VAL A 506 -13.34 34.03 -10.56
CA VAL A 506 -14.56 33.60 -9.86
C VAL A 506 -14.17 33.06 -8.49
N THR A 507 -14.37 33.88 -7.46
CA THR A 507 -13.86 33.66 -6.10
C THR A 507 -14.95 33.47 -5.03
N HIS A 508 -16.22 33.52 -5.43
CA HIS A 508 -17.37 33.44 -4.53
C HIS A 508 -18.53 32.71 -5.22
N ASN A 509 -19.45 32.12 -4.43
CA ASN A 509 -20.51 31.26 -4.95
C ASN A 509 -21.44 31.99 -5.93
N ARG A 510 -21.67 33.28 -5.70
CA ARG A 510 -22.52 34.10 -6.60
C ARG A 510 -21.91 34.25 -7.99
N GLY A 511 -20.59 34.42 -8.05
CA GLY A 511 -19.86 34.52 -9.31
C GLY A 511 -19.92 33.19 -10.06
N LEU A 512 -19.79 32.09 -9.32
CA LEU A 512 -19.95 30.74 -9.85
C LEU A 512 -21.34 30.54 -10.47
N LEU A 513 -22.43 30.78 -9.73
CA LEU A 513 -23.79 30.61 -10.27
C LEU A 513 -24.09 31.53 -11.45
N ARG A 514 -23.67 32.79 -11.39
CA ARG A 514 -23.83 33.74 -12.50
C ARG A 514 -23.07 33.29 -13.74
N GLY A 515 -21.82 32.85 -13.58
CA GLY A 515 -21.00 32.33 -14.68
C GLY A 515 -21.62 31.09 -15.31
N VAL A 516 -22.12 30.15 -14.49
CA VAL A 516 -22.79 28.94 -14.98
C VAL A 516 -24.05 29.29 -15.77
N ARG A 517 -24.92 30.16 -15.24
CA ARG A 517 -26.15 30.59 -15.95
C ARG A 517 -25.84 31.34 -17.25
N ALA A 518 -24.85 32.22 -17.23
CA ALA A 518 -24.45 32.96 -18.43
C ALA A 518 -23.90 32.03 -19.53
N ALA A 519 -23.14 31.00 -19.15
CA ALA A 519 -22.59 30.03 -20.10
C ALA A 519 -23.63 28.98 -20.55
N ASN A 520 -24.66 28.71 -19.75
CA ASN A 520 -25.68 27.69 -19.99
C ASN A 520 -27.10 28.25 -19.76
N PRO A 521 -27.61 29.12 -20.66
CA PRO A 521 -28.89 29.81 -20.42
C PRO A 521 -30.09 28.88 -20.26
N GLU A 522 -30.14 27.80 -21.04
CA GLU A 522 -31.27 26.86 -21.12
C GLU A 522 -31.13 25.62 -20.22
N ALA A 523 -30.00 25.48 -19.51
CA ALA A 523 -29.76 24.32 -18.66
C ALA A 523 -30.55 24.42 -17.33
N VAL A 524 -30.88 23.27 -16.77
CA VAL A 524 -31.42 23.15 -15.41
C VAL A 524 -30.27 23.23 -14.43
N ILE A 525 -30.13 24.36 -13.74
CA ILE A 525 -29.06 24.62 -12.77
C ILE A 525 -29.54 24.24 -11.38
N ILE A 526 -28.82 23.31 -10.76
CA ILE A 526 -29.08 22.81 -9.42
C ILE A 526 -27.97 23.28 -8.50
N TYR A 527 -28.27 24.23 -7.61
CA TYR A 527 -27.32 24.69 -6.60
C TYR A 527 -27.42 23.85 -5.34
N LYS A 528 -26.30 23.27 -4.91
CA LYS A 528 -26.20 22.52 -3.64
C LYS A 528 -25.40 23.33 -2.63
N PRO A 529 -26.01 23.98 -1.62
CA PRO A 529 -25.26 24.68 -0.58
C PRO A 529 -24.30 23.75 0.18
N HIS A 530 -23.18 24.30 0.65
CA HIS A 530 -22.18 23.53 1.41
C HIS A 530 -22.77 23.04 2.74
N PRO A 531 -22.55 21.77 3.17
CA PRO A 531 -23.16 21.24 4.40
C PRO A 531 -22.78 22.00 5.67
N ASP A 532 -21.55 22.54 5.76
CA ASP A 532 -21.16 23.37 6.93
C ASP A 532 -21.87 24.74 6.95
N VAL A 533 -22.26 25.27 5.78
CA VAL A 533 -23.06 26.51 5.69
C VAL A 533 -24.51 26.21 6.04
N GLU A 534 -25.07 25.10 5.52
CA GLU A 534 -26.41 24.62 5.91
C GLU A 534 -26.52 24.37 7.42
N ALA A 535 -25.45 23.89 8.06
CA ALA A 535 -25.39 23.66 9.49
C ALA A 535 -25.14 24.93 10.33
N GLY A 536 -24.98 26.10 9.70
CA GLY A 536 -24.69 27.38 10.37
C GLY A 536 -23.31 27.43 11.04
N LEU A 537 -22.37 26.59 10.61
CA LEU A 537 -21.05 26.45 11.24
C LEU A 537 -19.98 27.38 10.65
N ARG A 538 -20.24 27.98 9.48
CA ARG A 538 -19.33 28.91 8.81
C ARG A 538 -20.08 29.98 8.02
N ASP A 539 -19.41 31.12 7.87
CA ASP A 539 -19.83 32.20 7.00
C ASP A 539 -19.73 31.74 5.52
N GLY A 540 -20.83 31.89 4.79
CA GLY A 540 -20.93 31.52 3.38
C GLY A 540 -22.32 31.81 2.80
N ASP A 541 -23.05 32.70 3.46
CA ASP A 541 -24.47 32.93 3.23
C ASP A 541 -24.64 33.71 1.93
N MET A 542 -24.72 32.99 0.80
CA MET A 542 -25.53 33.48 -0.30
C MET A 542 -26.98 33.22 0.10
N PRO A 543 -27.79 34.27 0.31
CA PRO A 543 -29.20 34.11 0.62
C PRO A 543 -29.87 33.20 -0.42
N LEU A 544 -30.70 32.26 0.04
CA LEU A 544 -31.32 31.27 -0.84
C LEU A 544 -32.18 31.92 -1.94
N ASP A 545 -32.74 33.10 -1.68
CA ASP A 545 -33.47 33.90 -2.67
C ASP A 545 -32.54 34.49 -3.73
N GLU A 546 -31.29 34.81 -3.40
CA GLU A 546 -30.28 35.21 -4.38
C GLU A 546 -29.83 34.01 -5.22
N ALA A 547 -29.65 32.83 -4.61
CA ALA A 547 -29.32 31.60 -5.34
C ALA A 547 -30.44 31.23 -6.34
N ALA A 548 -31.71 31.33 -5.93
CA ALA A 548 -32.88 31.04 -6.74
C ALA A 548 -33.06 31.99 -7.95
N ARG A 549 -32.34 33.13 -8.01
CA ARG A 549 -32.34 34.00 -9.22
C ARG A 549 -31.51 33.42 -10.36
N HIS A 550 -30.63 32.48 -10.07
CA HIS A 550 -29.68 31.93 -11.04
C HIS A 550 -29.80 30.40 -11.17
N ALA A 551 -30.22 29.71 -10.10
CA ALA A 551 -30.49 28.28 -10.08
C ALA A 551 -31.99 27.98 -10.18
N ASP A 552 -32.35 26.94 -10.94
CA ASP A 552 -33.73 26.43 -11.03
C ASP A 552 -34.11 25.60 -9.80
N VAL A 553 -33.12 24.95 -9.18
CA VAL A 553 -33.30 24.16 -7.95
C VAL A 553 -32.22 24.52 -6.94
N VAL A 554 -32.63 24.78 -5.70
CA VAL A 554 -31.71 24.91 -4.56
C VAL A 554 -31.87 23.68 -3.68
N ALA A 555 -30.95 22.73 -3.81
CA ALA A 555 -31.03 21.38 -3.24
C ALA A 555 -30.52 21.34 -1.79
N THR A 556 -31.26 21.96 -0.86
CA THR A 556 -30.89 21.91 0.57
C THR A 556 -31.04 20.51 1.14
N GLU A 557 -30.16 20.15 2.07
CA GLU A 557 -30.17 18.90 2.81
C GLU A 557 -30.17 17.59 1.98
N THR A 558 -29.87 17.70 0.69
CA THR A 558 -29.88 16.59 -0.26
C THR A 558 -28.54 15.85 -0.28
N ASP A 559 -28.58 14.54 -0.55
CA ASP A 559 -27.38 13.75 -0.77
C ASP A 559 -26.63 14.19 -2.02
N ALA A 560 -25.33 14.49 -1.86
CA ALA A 560 -24.52 15.05 -2.93
C ALA A 560 -24.14 14.00 -3.99
N VAL A 561 -24.03 12.73 -3.60
CA VAL A 561 -23.70 11.63 -4.53
C VAL A 561 -24.89 11.35 -5.44
N ALA A 562 -26.09 11.23 -4.86
CA ALA A 562 -27.31 11.04 -5.61
C ALA A 562 -27.61 12.24 -6.55
N LEU A 563 -27.26 13.46 -6.15
CA LEU A 563 -27.29 14.62 -7.05
C LEU A 563 -26.31 14.48 -8.21
N ILE A 564 -25.05 14.12 -7.96
CA ILE A 564 -24.06 13.90 -9.02
C ILE A 564 -24.59 12.87 -10.03
N GLU A 565 -25.17 11.76 -9.55
CA GLU A 565 -25.71 10.71 -10.40
C GLU A 565 -26.87 11.19 -11.27
N ALA A 566 -27.71 12.08 -10.75
CA ALA A 566 -28.91 12.60 -11.41
C ALA A 566 -28.69 13.77 -12.38
N VAL A 567 -27.48 14.35 -12.44
CA VAL A 567 -27.11 15.44 -13.36
C VAL A 567 -26.24 14.98 -14.53
N ASP A 568 -26.09 15.81 -15.55
CA ASP A 568 -25.25 15.54 -16.72
C ASP A 568 -23.82 16.09 -16.55
N GLU A 569 -23.69 17.27 -15.94
CA GLU A 569 -22.41 17.96 -15.74
C GLU A 569 -22.33 18.58 -14.33
N VAL A 570 -21.10 18.75 -13.83
CA VAL A 570 -20.82 19.50 -12.60
C VAL A 570 -19.95 20.72 -12.90
N TRP A 571 -20.37 21.90 -12.44
CA TRP A 571 -19.58 23.14 -12.54
C TRP A 571 -19.14 23.60 -11.17
N THR A 572 -17.84 23.79 -10.96
CA THR A 572 -17.26 24.07 -9.64
C THR A 572 -16.13 25.10 -9.71
N MET A 573 -15.83 25.77 -8.60
CA MET A 573 -14.56 26.49 -8.48
C MET A 573 -13.45 25.50 -8.12
N THR A 574 -13.48 25.00 -6.89
CA THR A 574 -12.42 24.13 -6.34
C THR A 574 -12.93 22.98 -5.47
N SER A 575 -14.25 22.76 -5.42
CA SER A 575 -14.87 21.75 -4.56
C SER A 575 -14.35 20.35 -4.84
N THR A 576 -14.17 19.53 -3.80
CA THR A 576 -13.87 18.10 -3.96
C THR A 576 -14.98 17.35 -4.72
N LEU A 577 -16.21 17.87 -4.75
CA LEU A 577 -17.32 17.28 -5.50
C LEU A 577 -17.05 17.17 -7.01
N GLY A 578 -16.21 18.05 -7.58
CA GLY A 578 -15.80 17.89 -8.98
C GLY A 578 -14.96 16.63 -9.21
N PHE A 579 -14.06 16.27 -8.28
CA PHE A 579 -13.33 15.01 -8.36
C PHE A 579 -14.25 13.80 -8.19
N GLU A 580 -15.22 13.87 -7.27
CA GLU A 580 -16.21 12.81 -7.07
C GLU A 580 -17.11 12.61 -8.30
N ALA A 581 -17.37 13.68 -9.05
CA ALA A 581 -18.10 13.66 -10.31
C ALA A 581 -17.27 13.02 -11.44
N LEU A 582 -15.96 13.31 -11.53
CA LEU A 582 -15.06 12.64 -12.48
C LEU A 582 -15.05 11.12 -12.26
N ILE A 583 -14.92 10.66 -11.01
CA ILE A 583 -14.93 9.22 -10.68
C ILE A 583 -16.25 8.56 -11.14
N ARG A 584 -17.36 9.30 -11.14
CA ARG A 584 -18.69 8.85 -11.57
C ARG A 584 -18.96 9.08 -13.07
N GLY A 585 -17.93 9.41 -13.85
CA GLY A 585 -18.03 9.57 -15.29
C GLY A 585 -18.81 10.82 -15.74
N LYS A 586 -18.98 11.81 -14.87
CA LYS A 586 -19.62 13.08 -15.23
C LYS A 586 -18.62 14.05 -15.84
N THR A 587 -19.11 14.89 -16.76
CA THR A 587 -18.33 16.04 -17.24
C THR A 587 -18.16 17.05 -16.11
N VAL A 588 -16.98 17.66 -16.02
CA VAL A 588 -16.67 18.62 -14.96
C VAL A 588 -16.01 19.86 -15.55
N SER A 589 -16.62 21.02 -15.29
CA SER A 589 -16.11 22.35 -15.63
C SER A 589 -15.57 23.06 -14.39
N CYS A 590 -14.33 23.56 -14.47
CA CYS A 590 -13.62 24.17 -13.35
C CYS A 590 -13.37 25.67 -13.62
N LEU A 591 -13.91 26.56 -12.78
CA LEU A 591 -13.60 28.00 -12.82
C LEU A 591 -12.44 28.40 -11.89
N GLY A 592 -11.99 27.49 -11.03
CA GLY A 592 -10.74 27.58 -10.29
C GLY A 592 -9.73 26.54 -10.77
N ALA A 593 -8.65 26.36 -10.00
CA ALA A 593 -7.60 25.38 -10.24
C ALA A 593 -7.49 24.34 -9.10
N PRO A 594 -8.54 23.53 -8.85
CA PRO A 594 -8.47 22.44 -7.88
C PRO A 594 -7.40 21.42 -8.25
N PHE A 595 -7.03 20.55 -7.31
CA PHE A 595 -5.97 19.55 -7.50
C PHE A 595 -6.16 18.63 -8.72
N TYR A 596 -7.40 18.40 -9.16
CA TYR A 596 -7.77 17.54 -10.28
C TYR A 596 -7.93 18.29 -11.63
N ALA A 597 -7.80 19.62 -11.65
CA ALA A 597 -7.88 20.43 -12.87
C ALA A 597 -6.50 20.59 -13.53
N GLY A 598 -6.48 20.76 -14.86
CA GLY A 598 -5.25 20.94 -15.65
C GLY A 598 -4.66 19.67 -16.25
N TRP A 599 -5.21 18.51 -15.93
CA TRP A 599 -4.66 17.20 -16.33
C TRP A 599 -5.33 16.62 -17.59
N GLY A 600 -6.20 17.37 -18.25
CA GLY A 600 -6.93 16.93 -19.45
C GLY A 600 -8.18 16.10 -19.19
N LEU A 601 -8.63 16.01 -17.92
CA LEU A 601 -9.83 15.29 -17.51
C LEU A 601 -11.02 16.21 -17.19
N THR A 602 -10.79 17.53 -17.17
CA THR A 602 -11.77 18.57 -16.88
C THR A 602 -11.81 19.61 -18.00
N ARG A 603 -12.93 20.32 -18.11
CA ARG A 603 -12.99 21.57 -18.87
C ARG A 603 -12.52 22.71 -17.97
N ASP A 604 -11.28 23.10 -18.13
CA ASP A 604 -10.67 24.15 -17.32
C ASP A 604 -11.00 25.53 -17.90
N LEU A 605 -11.91 26.25 -17.24
CA LEU A 605 -12.32 27.61 -17.59
C LEU A 605 -11.54 28.67 -16.80
N GLY A 606 -11.03 28.32 -15.63
CA GLY A 606 -10.14 29.15 -14.83
C GLY A 606 -8.67 29.03 -15.22
N THR A 607 -7.83 29.88 -14.64
CA THR A 607 -6.37 29.83 -14.86
C THR A 607 -5.74 28.60 -14.19
N ILE A 608 -5.16 27.70 -14.99
CA ILE A 608 -4.44 26.51 -14.52
C ILE A 608 -2.92 26.77 -14.51
N PRO A 609 -2.17 26.20 -13.55
CA PRO A 609 -0.71 26.26 -13.59
C PRO A 609 -0.10 25.60 -14.82
N ASP A 610 0.80 26.31 -15.52
CA ASP A 610 1.52 25.82 -16.70
C ASP A 610 2.31 24.53 -16.51
N ARG A 611 2.60 24.14 -15.25
CA ARG A 611 3.32 22.91 -14.92
C ARG A 611 2.45 21.64 -15.00
N ARG A 612 1.12 21.75 -14.99
CA ARG A 612 0.20 20.62 -15.11
C ARG A 612 0.06 20.17 -16.57
N ARG A 613 1.11 19.54 -17.10
CA ARG A 613 1.20 19.16 -18.52
C ARG A 613 0.94 17.69 -18.80
N ALA A 614 1.17 16.82 -17.81
CA ALA A 614 0.90 15.39 -17.94
C ALA A 614 -0.58 15.13 -18.25
N ARG A 615 -0.86 14.00 -18.91
CA ARG A 615 -2.22 13.56 -19.27
C ARG A 615 -2.47 12.15 -18.74
N PRO A 616 -2.55 11.98 -17.40
CA PRO A 616 -2.87 10.69 -16.81
C PRO A 616 -4.29 10.26 -17.21
N SER A 617 -4.51 8.95 -17.26
CA SER A 617 -5.88 8.41 -17.28
C SER A 617 -6.62 8.76 -15.99
N LEU A 618 -7.95 8.64 -15.98
CA LEU A 618 -8.73 8.83 -14.75
C LEU A 618 -8.28 7.85 -13.64
N ALA A 619 -7.97 6.60 -14.00
CA ALA A 619 -7.40 5.62 -13.08
C ALA A 619 -6.04 6.07 -12.53
N GLY A 620 -5.16 6.63 -13.36
CA GLY A 620 -3.89 7.20 -12.92
C GLY A 620 -4.06 8.39 -11.97
N LEU A 621 -5.00 9.29 -12.28
CA LEU A 621 -5.37 10.41 -11.41
C LEU A 621 -5.87 9.91 -10.05
N VAL A 622 -6.76 8.90 -10.04
CA VAL A 622 -7.27 8.27 -8.81
C VAL A 622 -6.17 7.55 -8.04
N HIS A 623 -5.25 6.86 -8.71
CA HIS A 623 -4.10 6.22 -8.09
C HIS A 623 -3.27 7.25 -7.31
N ALA A 624 -2.89 8.37 -7.95
CA ALA A 624 -2.13 9.42 -7.30
C ALA A 624 -2.88 10.03 -6.09
N ILE A 625 -4.18 10.31 -6.25
CA ILE A 625 -4.98 11.04 -5.25
C ILE A 625 -5.40 10.16 -4.07
N LEU A 626 -5.77 8.90 -4.31
CA LEU A 626 -6.38 8.04 -3.29
C LEU A 626 -5.47 6.91 -2.80
N ILE A 627 -4.37 6.60 -3.49
CA ILE A 627 -3.46 5.51 -3.11
C ILE A 627 -2.10 6.08 -2.67
N ASP A 628 -1.45 6.84 -3.54
CA ASP A 628 -0.07 7.30 -3.29
C ASP A 628 0.04 8.55 -2.43
N TYR A 629 -0.91 9.49 -2.53
CA TYR A 629 -0.79 10.74 -1.78
C TYR A 629 -1.17 10.58 -0.29
N PRO A 630 -2.38 10.11 0.07
CA PRO A 630 -2.80 9.98 1.45
C PRO A 630 -2.17 8.79 2.16
N ARG A 631 -2.08 8.88 3.48
CA ARG A 631 -1.88 7.76 4.39
C ARG A 631 -3.18 7.38 5.05
N TYR A 632 -3.40 6.07 5.22
CA TYR A 632 -4.55 5.53 5.91
C TYR A 632 -4.14 4.78 7.16
N HIS A 633 -5.00 4.80 8.18
CA HIS A 633 -4.76 4.16 9.46
C HIS A 633 -6.02 3.44 9.94
N ASP A 634 -5.91 2.13 10.15
CA ASP A 634 -7.04 1.33 10.62
C ASP A 634 -7.24 1.57 12.13
N PRO A 635 -8.40 2.12 12.56
CA PRO A 635 -8.67 2.35 13.97
C PRO A 635 -8.83 1.05 14.78
N VAL A 636 -9.09 -0.09 14.13
CA VAL A 636 -9.30 -1.38 14.80
C VAL A 636 -7.97 -2.04 15.16
N THR A 637 -7.07 -2.20 14.17
CA THR A 637 -5.75 -2.78 14.43
C THR A 637 -4.72 -1.76 14.95
N ASN A 638 -5.03 -0.46 14.85
CA ASN A 638 -4.13 0.64 15.17
C ASN A 638 -2.79 0.55 14.40
N THR A 639 -2.89 0.32 13.09
CA THR A 639 -1.74 0.23 12.18
C THR A 639 -1.99 0.96 10.86
N PRO A 640 -0.94 1.40 10.14
CA PRO A 640 -1.07 1.83 8.75
C PRO A 640 -1.75 0.74 7.93
N CYS A 641 -2.65 1.10 7.02
CA CYS A 641 -3.44 0.16 6.23
C CYS A 641 -3.63 0.67 4.79
N PRO A 642 -4.01 -0.21 3.84
CA PRO A 642 -4.41 0.23 2.51
C PRO A 642 -5.83 0.83 2.51
N VAL A 643 -6.16 1.64 1.50
CA VAL A 643 -7.46 2.34 1.39
C VAL A 643 -8.65 1.38 1.42
N GLU A 644 -8.49 0.18 0.87
CA GLU A 644 -9.53 -0.84 0.80
C GLU A 644 -9.99 -1.29 2.20
N VAL A 645 -9.10 -1.28 3.20
CA VAL A 645 -9.46 -1.55 4.60
C VAL A 645 -10.32 -0.43 5.16
N ILE A 646 -10.00 0.83 4.83
CA ILE A 646 -10.81 1.98 5.27
C ILE A 646 -12.21 1.93 4.68
N LEU A 647 -12.35 1.51 3.42
CA LEU A 647 -13.67 1.31 2.83
C LEU A 647 -14.48 0.25 3.59
N ASP A 648 -13.87 -0.89 3.97
CA ASP A 648 -14.59 -1.87 4.80
C ASP A 648 -15.00 -1.29 6.15
N ARG A 649 -14.12 -0.51 6.81
CA ARG A 649 -14.46 0.11 8.09
C ARG A 649 -15.60 1.11 7.96
N ILE A 650 -15.67 1.85 6.85
CA ILE A 650 -16.77 2.79 6.57
C ILE A 650 -18.07 2.02 6.30
N GLU A 651 -18.03 0.98 5.49
CA GLU A 651 -19.18 0.13 5.16
C GLU A 651 -19.72 -0.59 6.41
N ALA A 652 -18.84 -1.15 7.23
CA ALA A 652 -19.17 -1.85 8.47
C ALA A 652 -19.47 -0.93 9.66
N GLN A 653 -19.36 0.39 9.49
CA GLN A 653 -19.49 1.39 10.58
C GLN A 653 -18.47 1.22 11.73
N GLU A 654 -17.32 0.62 11.43
CA GLU A 654 -16.21 0.36 12.36
C GLU A 654 -15.16 1.48 12.34
N THR A 655 -15.57 2.74 12.22
CA THR A 655 -14.63 3.89 12.11
C THR A 655 -14.03 4.32 13.47
N GLY A 656 -14.19 3.49 14.50
CA GLY A 656 -13.80 3.76 15.88
C GLY A 656 -14.80 4.65 16.65
N PRO A 657 -14.98 4.46 17.96
CA PRO A 657 -15.82 5.34 18.75
C PRO A 657 -15.15 6.71 18.86
N GLY A 658 -15.76 7.76 18.29
CA GLY A 658 -15.42 9.14 18.68
C GLY A 658 -15.52 9.20 20.21
N SER A 659 -14.40 9.48 20.90
CA SER A 659 -14.35 9.26 22.34
C SER A 659 -15.50 9.99 23.04
N PRO A 660 -16.10 9.44 24.11
CA PRO A 660 -17.18 10.11 24.84
C PRO A 660 -16.78 11.54 25.27
N SER A 661 -15.50 11.73 25.62
CA SER A 661 -14.92 13.03 25.92
C SER A 661 -14.84 13.97 24.70
N LEU A 662 -14.48 13.49 23.50
CA LEU A 662 -14.48 14.28 22.27
C LEU A 662 -15.91 14.65 21.83
N ARG A 663 -16.90 13.77 22.04
CA ARG A 663 -18.31 14.10 21.81
C ARG A 663 -18.80 15.19 22.76
N LEU A 664 -18.38 15.15 24.03
CA LEU A 664 -18.70 16.18 25.01
C LEU A 664 -18.04 17.53 24.66
N VAL A 665 -16.77 17.51 24.24
CA VAL A 665 -16.05 18.70 23.75
C VAL A 665 -16.66 19.25 22.46
N SER A 666 -17.09 18.40 21.53
CA SER A 666 -17.79 18.82 20.30
C SER A 666 -19.14 19.46 20.62
N LYS A 667 -19.91 18.89 21.56
CA LYS A 667 -21.15 19.50 22.04
C LYS A 667 -20.93 20.83 22.75
N LEU A 668 -19.89 20.94 23.57
CA LEU A 668 -19.50 22.19 24.23
C LEU A 668 -19.00 23.25 23.22
N GLN A 669 -18.24 22.85 22.19
CA GLN A 669 -17.84 23.75 21.11
C GLN A 669 -19.03 24.24 20.28
N GLY A 670 -20.01 23.37 19.98
CA GLY A 670 -21.25 23.76 19.31
C GLY A 670 -22.13 24.69 20.16
N LEU A 671 -22.19 24.48 21.48
CA LEU A 671 -22.90 25.34 22.43
C LEU A 671 -22.22 26.71 22.63
N LEU A 672 -20.90 26.78 22.46
CA LEU A 672 -20.11 28.00 22.64
C LEU A 672 -19.80 28.72 21.31
N ALA A 673 -20.14 28.13 20.16
CA ALA A 673 -19.94 28.72 18.84
C ALA A 673 -20.58 30.11 18.64
N PRO A 674 -21.75 30.45 19.25
CA PRO A 674 -22.28 31.81 19.20
C PRO A 674 -21.48 32.84 20.01
N TYR A 675 -20.56 32.39 20.88
CA TYR A 675 -19.81 33.22 21.83
C TYR A 675 -18.32 33.42 21.46
N THR A 676 -17.90 33.04 20.24
CA THR A 676 -16.48 32.97 19.83
C THR A 676 -15.80 34.29 19.49
N THR A 677 -16.39 35.45 19.75
CA THR A 677 -15.66 36.75 19.66
C THR A 677 -14.59 36.90 20.74
N PHE A 678 -14.56 36.05 21.78
CA PHE A 678 -13.62 36.17 22.90
C PHE A 678 -12.55 35.06 23.02
N TRP A 679 -12.46 34.10 22.09
CA TRP A 679 -11.54 32.95 22.20
C TRP A 679 -10.81 32.59 20.89
N ARG A 680 -10.44 33.60 20.08
CA ARG A 680 -9.51 33.42 18.95
C ARG A 680 -8.06 33.35 19.38
#